data_AF-A0A059J1D1-F1
#
_entry.id   AF-A0A059J1D1-F1
#
_cell.length_a   1.000
_cell.length_b   1.000
_cell.length_c   1.000
_cell.angle_alpha   90.00
_cell.angle_beta   90.00
_cell.angle_gamma   90.00
#
_symmetry.space_group_name_H-M   'P 1'
#
loop_
_entity.id
_entity.type
_entity.pdbx_description
1 polymer ?
#
loop_
_entity_poly.entity_id
_entity_poly.type
_entity_poly.pdbx_seq_one_letter_code
_entity_poly.pdbx_strand_id
1 'polypeptide(L)'
;MSSTNADTVDTSVESGSTPPGIMQAVNEMKPKPPRKKLHGREFYESIGSPKMIVAPMVDRSEFAWRMLTRSFMKEGSPTPILAYSPMFHARFFNDAPAYRTQHFEPVRQTKKAGTDENTAEPYLDGNPKHDRPLIVQFCANDPDELLKAARHVEEHCDAVDLNLGCPQGIAKKGHYGAFLQEDPDLIYKLINKLHNELSIPVTAKFRILETKEKTLEYARMILSAGASILSVHGRRREQKGHNTGVANWEYIRYLRDNLPPETVIFANGNILNHSDITRCLEVTGADGVMSAEGNLSDPTIFSTPPAPGEEGRIYWRGRDGRGGFRLDYVLRQYMDIIYKHVLEQDPPQRAPLYHPDDEPVSESNGQTQTDEAVEDESEQPPRKKQKQGKRVKRTPSTNLSSMQGHLFQLLRHLVSHRTDIRDALARCHGGDMPNFEKVVKLVDQAVKQGMQEYEQNPDWKHVVPASKPGVVKSEESKATMEKYQRPWWVCQPFIRPLPEEALQIGSLQLKKKDKLAEEAQLIDTKADAVNGEQENGNGAPVSSLEPANGKPIDEEELFKYTNGRFLINEEQQLQQRYLKFDIPRLCAVAAAAGPSISPIVSISKMEGGFCKALLMRKADGTEVVAKLPSSIVGPARNSTASEVATLKYVRKHTSIPVPDVLAWNSDAFNDVGREYIIPEKAPGIQLYKKMGKHEWHLETRSRMKPAISNHCQPLCKSLDPDQRYCIGPSAERSWNTLVGPAVEHHSGPWESLSEYGVDLARREITRISSSSARDYRPYNRQHRADEEITDLKNAMAVFETLESSSTELSSISRPRLWHTDLHMGNIFVSDNDPTEIVSIIAWQYIAIGPLFLQSNWPNFLKPGDEYIYGPVQPQLPNDFEELGEAEKRLASSIRDDAIISKSYELQSFLHSKDVYRSLNLPTVFRELFVRCGESGSEGTISLRACLAELYQSWAAFSLTGECPVSFSRRDLEKIEGQFQEYRNWHDVQEFARRYLDTDAQSSAFLKYNSVIGMHWRDM
;
A
#
# COMPACT_ATOMS: atom_id res chain seq x y z
N MET A 1 39.16 23.67 -77.07
CA MET A 1 38.62 23.78 -75.70
C MET A 1 38.60 22.35 -75.16
N SER A 2 39.71 21.85 -74.64
CA SER A 2 40.13 21.91 -73.22
C SER A 2 39.20 21.09 -72.29
N SER A 3 39.66 20.10 -71.53
CA SER A 3 40.96 19.40 -71.46
C SER A 3 40.85 18.29 -70.39
N THR A 4 41.46 17.11 -70.61
CA THR A 4 42.20 16.25 -69.61
C THR A 4 41.56 15.99 -68.23
N ASN A 5 41.44 14.78 -67.66
CA ASN A 5 42.23 13.52 -67.70
C ASN A 5 41.32 12.39 -67.09
N ALA A 6 41.37 11.09 -67.38
CA ALA A 6 42.49 10.14 -67.56
C ALA A 6 43.29 9.85 -66.26
N ASP A 7 43.08 8.68 -65.63
CA ASP A 7 44.13 7.66 -65.57
C ASP A 7 43.73 6.41 -64.76
N THR A 8 44.40 5.31 -65.08
CA THR A 8 44.22 3.94 -64.58
C THR A 8 45.60 3.34 -64.29
N VAL A 9 45.64 2.15 -63.67
CA VAL A 9 46.74 1.14 -63.68
C VAL A 9 47.76 1.18 -62.51
N ASP A 10 47.82 0.03 -61.79
CA ASP A 10 48.94 -0.62 -61.06
C ASP A 10 49.79 0.14 -60.00
N THR A 11 50.59 -0.49 -59.12
CA THR A 11 51.11 -1.88 -59.07
C THR A 11 51.34 -2.40 -57.62
N SER A 12 51.54 -3.71 -57.52
CA SER A 12 52.00 -4.53 -56.37
C SER A 12 53.26 -4.08 -55.59
N VAL A 13 53.34 -4.42 -54.29
CA VAL A 13 54.57 -4.77 -53.54
C VAL A 13 54.29 -5.91 -52.54
N GLU A 14 55.28 -6.76 -52.25
CA GLU A 14 55.17 -8.09 -51.63
C GLU A 14 55.45 -8.19 -50.11
N SER A 15 54.89 -9.25 -49.49
CA SER A 15 55.46 -10.12 -48.43
C SER A 15 55.92 -9.58 -47.05
N GLY A 16 55.45 -10.22 -45.97
CA GLY A 16 55.87 -9.91 -44.59
C GLY A 16 55.32 -10.75 -43.42
N SER A 17 55.26 -12.09 -43.57
CA SER A 17 55.18 -13.14 -42.50
C SER A 17 54.49 -12.89 -41.13
N THR A 18 53.50 -13.73 -40.77
CA THR A 18 53.28 -14.21 -39.37
C THR A 18 52.56 -15.58 -39.37
N PRO A 19 52.79 -16.51 -38.39
CA PRO A 19 52.43 -17.94 -38.53
C PRO A 19 50.94 -18.31 -38.28
N PRO A 20 50.51 -19.55 -38.62
CA PRO A 20 49.10 -19.89 -38.78
C PRO A 20 48.41 -20.43 -37.51
N GLY A 21 47.13 -20.09 -37.35
CA GLY A 21 46.22 -20.72 -36.41
C GLY A 21 44.85 -20.04 -36.36
N ILE A 22 43.78 -20.84 -36.24
CA ILE A 22 42.40 -20.39 -35.95
C ILE A 22 41.67 -19.65 -37.11
N MET A 23 41.56 -20.30 -38.28
CA MET A 23 40.43 -20.07 -39.22
C MET A 23 39.91 -21.40 -39.79
N GLN A 24 39.46 -22.31 -38.92
CA GLN A 24 38.81 -23.55 -39.35
C GLN A 24 37.75 -24.06 -38.35
N ALA A 25 36.81 -23.19 -37.98
CA ALA A 25 35.65 -23.55 -37.14
C ALA A 25 34.40 -22.67 -37.40
N VAL A 26 34.30 -22.02 -38.57
CA VAL A 26 33.18 -21.11 -38.90
C VAL A 26 32.59 -21.43 -40.27
N ASN A 27 32.22 -22.70 -40.49
CA ASN A 27 31.32 -23.10 -41.58
C ASN A 27 30.81 -24.53 -41.35
N GLU A 28 29.75 -24.70 -40.55
CA GLU A 28 28.72 -25.75 -40.72
C GLU A 28 27.55 -25.60 -39.72
N MET A 29 26.75 -24.54 -39.90
CA MET A 29 25.34 -24.58 -39.51
C MET A 29 24.49 -24.16 -40.70
N LYS A 30 23.98 -25.16 -41.44
CA LYS A 30 22.95 -24.92 -42.46
C LYS A 30 21.73 -24.29 -41.79
N PRO A 31 21.17 -23.19 -42.31
CA PRO A 31 19.95 -22.63 -41.76
C PRO A 31 18.85 -23.71 -41.80
N LYS A 32 18.19 -23.95 -40.67
CA LYS A 32 16.96 -24.76 -40.65
C LYS A 32 15.95 -24.09 -41.60
N PRO A 33 15.23 -24.84 -42.45
CA PRO A 33 14.21 -24.24 -43.30
C PRO A 33 13.17 -23.51 -42.44
N PRO A 34 12.66 -22.34 -42.88
CA PRO A 34 11.73 -21.56 -42.10
C PRO A 34 10.46 -22.39 -41.82
N ARG A 35 10.21 -22.69 -40.55
CA ARG A 35 8.94 -23.29 -40.13
C ARG A 35 7.83 -22.29 -40.42
N LYS A 36 6.74 -22.74 -41.05
CA LYS A 36 5.53 -21.93 -41.23
C LYS A 36 5.06 -21.48 -39.84
N LYS A 37 5.03 -20.16 -39.60
CA LYS A 37 4.38 -19.58 -38.42
C LYS A 37 2.90 -19.91 -38.49
N LEU A 38 2.42 -20.73 -37.56
CA LEU A 38 1.00 -21.04 -37.44
C LEU A 38 0.24 -19.81 -36.91
N HIS A 39 -1.03 -19.67 -37.26
CA HIS A 39 -1.82 -18.51 -36.88
C HIS A 39 -3.31 -18.89 -36.77
N GLY A 40 -4.09 -18.09 -36.03
CA GLY A 40 -5.52 -18.34 -35.82
C GLY A 40 -5.81 -19.76 -35.30
N ARG A 41 -6.81 -20.42 -35.90
CA ARG A 41 -7.20 -21.79 -35.55
C ARG A 41 -6.10 -22.84 -35.78
N GLU A 42 -5.28 -22.73 -36.83
CA GLU A 42 -4.17 -23.67 -37.07
C GLU A 42 -3.21 -23.74 -35.86
N PHE A 43 -2.93 -22.58 -35.23
CA PHE A 43 -2.12 -22.53 -34.03
C PHE A 43 -2.83 -23.19 -32.84
N TYR A 44 -4.09 -22.82 -32.59
CA TYR A 44 -4.89 -23.38 -31.49
C TYR A 44 -5.01 -24.90 -31.55
N GLU A 45 -5.20 -25.46 -32.74
CA GLU A 45 -5.23 -26.91 -32.97
C GLU A 45 -3.86 -27.56 -32.76
N SER A 46 -2.78 -26.89 -33.18
CA SER A 46 -1.41 -27.40 -32.98
C SER A 46 -0.98 -27.53 -31.51
N ILE A 47 -1.57 -26.74 -30.61
CA ILE A 47 -1.37 -26.85 -29.15
C ILE A 47 -2.40 -27.76 -28.47
N GLY A 48 -3.15 -28.57 -29.23
CA GLY A 48 -4.08 -29.58 -28.72
C GLY A 48 -5.49 -29.08 -28.42
N SER A 49 -5.92 -27.96 -29.01
CA SER A 49 -7.25 -27.35 -28.79
C SER A 49 -7.65 -27.23 -27.30
N PRO A 50 -6.83 -26.57 -26.46
CA PRO A 50 -7.03 -26.52 -25.01
C PRO A 50 -8.33 -25.79 -24.64
N LYS A 51 -9.25 -26.51 -24.00
CA LYS A 51 -10.52 -25.95 -23.49
C LYS A 51 -10.42 -25.33 -22.10
N MET A 52 -9.35 -25.61 -21.37
CA MET A 52 -9.16 -25.24 -19.97
C MET A 52 -7.87 -24.42 -19.83
N ILE A 53 -8.01 -23.16 -19.41
CA ILE A 53 -6.92 -22.19 -19.41
C ILE A 53 -6.69 -21.59 -18.01
N VAL A 54 -5.47 -21.70 -17.49
CA VAL A 54 -5.02 -20.96 -16.31
C VAL A 54 -4.75 -19.51 -16.72
N ALA A 55 -5.43 -18.56 -16.06
CA ALA A 55 -5.26 -17.14 -16.35
C ALA A 55 -3.88 -16.59 -15.96
N PRO A 56 -3.41 -15.51 -16.61
CA PRO A 56 -2.27 -14.74 -16.13
C PRO A 56 -2.62 -14.03 -14.82
N MET A 57 -1.83 -14.27 -13.77
CA MET A 57 -2.07 -13.73 -12.42
C MET A 57 -0.73 -13.32 -11.79
N VAL A 58 -0.55 -12.02 -11.54
CA VAL A 58 0.68 -11.48 -10.94
C VAL A 58 0.90 -12.09 -9.56
N ASP A 59 2.12 -12.57 -9.32
CA ASP A 59 2.59 -13.30 -8.12
C ASP A 59 1.79 -14.57 -7.78
N ARG A 60 1.04 -15.12 -8.75
CA ARG A 60 0.00 -16.14 -8.53
C ARG A 60 -0.14 -17.16 -9.66
N SER A 61 0.68 -17.09 -10.71
CA SER A 61 0.67 -18.05 -11.82
C SER A 61 2.08 -18.45 -12.25
N GLU A 62 3.00 -18.49 -11.29
CA GLU A 62 4.37 -19.01 -11.46
C GLU A 62 4.34 -20.52 -11.74
N PHE A 63 5.46 -21.05 -12.22
CA PHE A 63 5.63 -22.43 -12.62
C PHE A 63 5.01 -23.45 -11.64
N ALA A 64 5.29 -23.33 -10.34
CA ALA A 64 4.81 -24.27 -9.33
C ALA A 64 3.27 -24.31 -9.23
N TRP A 65 2.58 -23.18 -9.44
CA TRP A 65 1.12 -23.12 -9.43
C TRP A 65 0.48 -23.64 -10.73
N ARG A 66 1.13 -23.37 -11.88
CA ARG A 66 0.75 -23.98 -13.16
C ARG A 66 0.88 -25.50 -13.08
N MET A 67 2.00 -26.00 -12.55
CA MET A 67 2.23 -27.42 -12.31
C MET A 67 1.23 -28.03 -11.31
N LEU A 68 0.89 -27.33 -10.23
CA LEU A 68 -0.14 -27.79 -9.29
C LEU A 68 -1.47 -28.04 -10.03
N THR A 69 -1.92 -27.07 -10.80
CA THR A 69 -3.14 -27.19 -11.60
C THR A 69 -3.06 -28.33 -12.63
N ARG A 70 -1.92 -28.48 -13.31
CA ARG A 70 -1.67 -29.58 -14.26
C ARG A 70 -1.69 -30.96 -13.58
N SER A 71 -1.26 -31.06 -12.31
CA SER A 71 -1.13 -32.34 -11.60
C SER A 71 -2.46 -33.09 -11.35
N PHE A 72 -3.59 -32.41 -11.47
CA PHE A 72 -4.93 -33.03 -11.33
C PHE A 72 -5.52 -33.51 -12.67
N MET A 73 -4.77 -33.40 -13.78
CA MET A 73 -5.16 -33.93 -15.08
C MET A 73 -4.71 -35.38 -15.24
N LYS A 74 -5.56 -36.22 -15.83
CA LYS A 74 -5.18 -37.59 -16.19
C LYS A 74 -4.09 -37.56 -17.26
N GLU A 75 -3.07 -38.40 -17.09
CA GLU A 75 -2.02 -38.59 -18.09
C GLU A 75 -2.63 -39.02 -19.43
N GLY A 76 -2.21 -38.39 -20.53
CA GLY A 76 -2.82 -38.58 -21.85
C GLY A 76 -4.20 -37.94 -22.05
N SER A 77 -4.62 -36.98 -21.20
CA SER A 77 -5.85 -36.18 -21.43
C SER A 77 -5.92 -35.61 -22.86
N PRO A 78 -7.05 -35.79 -23.59
CA PRO A 78 -7.15 -35.41 -25.00
C PRO A 78 -7.13 -33.90 -25.25
N THR A 79 -7.43 -33.10 -24.22
CA THR A 79 -7.22 -31.65 -24.22
C THR A 79 -6.21 -31.31 -23.13
N PRO A 80 -5.06 -30.69 -23.47
CA PRO A 80 -4.12 -30.22 -22.47
C PRO A 80 -4.67 -28.98 -21.75
N ILE A 81 -4.15 -28.70 -20.55
CA ILE A 81 -4.30 -27.38 -19.95
C ILE A 81 -3.38 -26.41 -20.67
N LEU A 82 -3.92 -25.26 -21.09
CA LEU A 82 -3.12 -24.11 -21.45
C LEU A 82 -2.88 -23.27 -20.19
N ALA A 83 -1.67 -22.75 -20.01
CA ALA A 83 -1.40 -21.86 -18.91
C ALA A 83 -0.76 -20.56 -19.41
N TYR A 84 -0.95 -19.50 -18.63
CA TYR A 84 -0.31 -18.21 -18.85
C TYR A 84 0.73 -17.95 -17.76
N SER A 85 1.81 -17.25 -18.11
CA SER A 85 2.73 -16.67 -17.13
C SER A 85 2.05 -15.57 -16.29
N PRO A 86 2.66 -15.12 -15.18
CA PRO A 86 2.37 -13.81 -14.63
C PRO A 86 2.58 -12.71 -15.70
N MET A 87 1.94 -11.55 -15.52
CA MET A 87 2.10 -10.41 -16.42
C MET A 87 3.45 -9.71 -16.14
N PHE A 88 4.35 -9.70 -17.12
CA PHE A 88 5.67 -9.04 -16.98
C PHE A 88 5.67 -7.65 -17.62
N HIS A 89 6.40 -6.70 -17.03
CA HIS A 89 6.58 -5.38 -17.64
C HIS A 89 7.69 -5.42 -18.69
N ALA A 90 7.37 -5.20 -19.97
CA ALA A 90 8.30 -5.43 -21.09
C ALA A 90 9.66 -4.72 -20.90
N ARG A 91 9.64 -3.40 -20.66
CA ARG A 91 10.86 -2.62 -20.43
C ARG A 91 11.76 -3.19 -19.32
N PHE A 92 11.23 -3.50 -18.14
CA PHE A 92 12.03 -4.11 -17.06
C PHE A 92 12.48 -5.54 -17.39
N PHE A 93 11.68 -6.31 -18.13
CA PHE A 93 12.06 -7.65 -18.59
C PHE A 93 13.18 -7.63 -19.63
N ASN A 94 13.30 -6.56 -20.42
CA ASN A 94 14.42 -6.29 -21.31
C ASN A 94 15.63 -5.74 -20.54
N ASP A 95 15.50 -4.53 -19.98
CA ASP A 95 16.57 -3.70 -19.41
C ASP A 95 17.22 -4.28 -18.14
N ALA A 96 16.50 -5.08 -17.35
CA ALA A 96 16.97 -5.57 -16.06
C ALA A 96 17.08 -7.11 -16.02
N PRO A 97 18.26 -7.69 -16.33
CA PRO A 97 18.49 -9.14 -16.24
C PRO A 97 18.16 -9.74 -14.88
N ALA A 98 18.31 -8.99 -13.80
CA ALA A 98 17.93 -9.41 -12.45
C ALA A 98 16.41 -9.60 -12.33
N TYR A 99 15.60 -8.65 -12.82
CA TYR A 99 14.14 -8.76 -12.85
C TYR A 99 13.70 -9.98 -13.69
N ARG A 100 14.26 -10.13 -14.89
CA ARG A 100 13.98 -11.29 -15.76
C ARG A 100 14.27 -12.62 -15.05
N THR A 101 15.44 -12.76 -14.44
CA THR A 101 15.85 -13.99 -13.73
C THR A 101 15.02 -14.27 -12.46
N GLN A 102 14.49 -13.22 -11.82
CA GLN A 102 13.62 -13.33 -10.64
C GLN A 102 12.14 -13.61 -10.96
N HIS A 103 11.77 -13.65 -12.24
CA HIS A 103 10.37 -13.83 -12.67
C HIS A 103 10.15 -14.90 -13.74
N PHE A 104 11.20 -15.36 -14.43
CA PHE A 104 11.11 -16.38 -15.48
C PHE A 104 12.40 -17.21 -15.53
N GLU A 105 12.31 -18.52 -15.22
CA GLU A 105 13.45 -19.43 -15.08
C GLU A 105 13.45 -20.55 -16.16
N PRO A 106 13.60 -20.22 -17.47
CA PRO A 106 13.36 -21.19 -18.55
C PRO A 106 14.53 -22.15 -18.80
N VAL A 107 15.76 -21.73 -18.51
CA VAL A 107 16.98 -22.52 -18.71
C VAL A 107 17.92 -22.38 -17.53
N ARG A 108 18.72 -23.43 -17.29
CA ARG A 108 19.85 -23.42 -16.35
C ARG A 108 21.16 -23.74 -17.06
N GLN A 109 22.26 -23.23 -16.53
CA GLN A 109 23.60 -23.60 -17.00
C GLN A 109 24.07 -24.85 -16.25
N THR A 110 24.31 -25.94 -16.97
CA THR A 110 24.96 -27.13 -16.46
C THR A 110 26.39 -27.21 -16.98
N LYS A 111 27.35 -27.53 -16.10
CA LYS A 111 28.70 -27.93 -16.53
C LYS A 111 28.66 -29.37 -16.98
N LYS A 112 28.99 -29.62 -18.24
CA LYS A 112 29.05 -30.97 -18.82
C LYS A 112 30.22 -31.72 -18.19
N ALA A 113 29.93 -32.80 -17.47
CA ALA A 113 30.92 -33.50 -16.63
C ALA A 113 32.15 -33.94 -17.44
N GLY A 114 33.33 -33.41 -17.09
CA GLY A 114 34.60 -33.70 -17.76
C GLY A 114 35.05 -32.68 -18.82
N THR A 115 34.29 -31.60 -19.05
CA THR A 115 34.64 -30.52 -20.00
C THR A 115 34.30 -29.14 -19.43
N ASP A 116 34.98 -28.08 -19.87
CA ASP A 116 34.62 -26.69 -19.52
C ASP A 116 33.47 -26.11 -20.39
N GLU A 117 32.79 -26.95 -21.18
CA GLU A 117 31.58 -26.57 -21.91
C GLU A 117 30.39 -26.40 -20.94
N ASN A 118 29.83 -25.19 -20.88
CA ASN A 118 28.53 -24.93 -20.26
C ASN A 118 27.41 -25.21 -21.27
N THR A 119 26.48 -26.10 -20.91
CA THR A 119 25.26 -26.36 -21.68
C THR A 119 24.06 -25.67 -21.03
N ALA A 120 23.16 -25.10 -21.84
CA ALA A 120 21.89 -24.56 -21.37
C ALA A 120 20.81 -25.65 -21.48
N GLU A 121 20.27 -26.08 -20.34
CA GLU A 121 19.21 -27.09 -20.27
C GLU A 121 17.87 -26.44 -19.90
N PRO A 122 16.73 -26.85 -20.50
CA PRO A 122 15.40 -26.43 -20.07
C PRO A 122 15.15 -26.75 -18.59
N TYR A 123 14.64 -25.77 -17.84
CA TYR A 123 14.52 -25.84 -16.38
C TYR A 123 13.06 -25.78 -15.90
N LEU A 124 12.52 -24.61 -15.55
CA LEU A 124 11.16 -24.48 -15.00
C LEU A 124 10.19 -23.93 -16.05
N ASP A 125 10.16 -22.61 -16.21
CA ASP A 125 9.17 -21.93 -17.04
C ASP A 125 9.28 -22.32 -18.51
N GLY A 126 8.20 -22.81 -19.10
CA GLY A 126 8.19 -23.18 -20.52
C GLY A 126 8.91 -24.48 -20.85
N ASN A 127 9.32 -25.26 -19.84
CA ASN A 127 9.97 -26.55 -20.05
C ASN A 127 9.08 -27.48 -20.93
N PRO A 128 9.56 -27.93 -22.10
CA PRO A 128 8.77 -28.73 -23.04
C PRO A 128 8.24 -30.06 -22.48
N LYS A 129 8.80 -30.57 -21.38
CA LYS A 129 8.36 -31.83 -20.77
C LYS A 129 7.09 -31.71 -19.94
N HIS A 130 6.81 -30.54 -19.35
CA HIS A 130 5.76 -30.44 -18.31
C HIS A 130 5.01 -29.10 -18.20
N ASP A 131 5.57 -27.97 -18.66
CA ASP A 131 4.91 -26.67 -18.51
C ASP A 131 4.28 -26.12 -19.82
N ARG A 132 4.48 -26.82 -20.95
CA ARG A 132 3.83 -26.48 -22.23
C ARG A 132 2.47 -27.22 -22.39
N PRO A 133 1.47 -26.64 -23.08
CA PRO A 133 1.53 -25.34 -23.75
C PRO A 133 1.45 -24.16 -22.76
N LEU A 134 2.29 -23.15 -23.00
CA LEU A 134 2.47 -21.94 -22.19
C LEU A 134 2.38 -20.67 -23.07
N ILE A 135 1.65 -19.67 -22.60
CA ILE A 135 1.64 -18.32 -23.19
C ILE A 135 2.27 -17.33 -22.22
N VAL A 136 3.24 -16.54 -22.67
CA VAL A 136 3.88 -15.52 -21.83
C VAL A 136 3.23 -14.17 -22.05
N GLN A 137 2.73 -13.53 -21.00
CA GLN A 137 2.02 -12.25 -21.08
C GLN A 137 2.90 -11.06 -20.68
N PHE A 138 2.92 -10.03 -21.52
CA PHE A 138 3.53 -8.74 -21.23
C PHE A 138 2.50 -7.62 -21.06
N CYS A 139 2.86 -6.59 -20.29
CA CYS A 139 2.35 -5.24 -20.47
C CYS A 139 3.45 -4.33 -21.03
N ALA A 140 3.05 -3.45 -21.95
CA ALA A 140 3.91 -2.50 -22.64
C ALA A 140 3.08 -1.36 -23.21
N ASN A 141 3.74 -0.23 -23.46
CA ASN A 141 3.23 0.93 -24.20
C ASN A 141 4.19 1.37 -25.32
N ASP A 142 5.27 0.62 -25.55
CA ASP A 142 6.24 0.85 -26.62
C ASP A 142 6.46 -0.46 -27.43
N PRO A 143 6.33 -0.44 -28.77
CA PRO A 143 6.50 -1.64 -29.61
C PRO A 143 7.92 -2.23 -29.61
N ASP A 144 8.96 -1.40 -29.55
CA ASP A 144 10.35 -1.87 -29.65
C ASP A 144 10.79 -2.55 -28.34
N GLU A 145 10.45 -1.98 -27.19
CA GLU A 145 10.65 -2.61 -25.87
C GLU A 145 9.82 -3.89 -25.72
N LEU A 146 8.58 -3.90 -26.21
CA LEU A 146 7.75 -5.11 -26.23
C LEU A 146 8.41 -6.23 -27.07
N LEU A 147 8.95 -5.90 -28.25
CA LEU A 147 9.64 -6.90 -29.08
C LEU A 147 10.92 -7.42 -28.42
N LYS A 148 11.77 -6.54 -27.88
CA LYS A 148 13.00 -6.95 -27.19
C LYS A 148 12.70 -7.90 -26.03
N ALA A 149 11.70 -7.57 -25.22
CA ALA A 149 11.24 -8.44 -24.13
C ALA A 149 10.69 -9.80 -24.64
N ALA A 150 9.90 -9.79 -25.72
CA ALA A 150 9.33 -10.99 -26.31
C ALA A 150 10.39 -11.95 -26.90
N ARG A 151 11.48 -11.42 -27.48
CA ARG A 151 12.60 -12.24 -27.98
C ARG A 151 13.25 -13.09 -26.89
N HIS A 152 13.26 -12.64 -25.62
CA HIS A 152 13.81 -13.42 -24.51
C HIS A 152 12.98 -14.65 -24.12
N VAL A 153 11.73 -14.77 -24.58
CA VAL A 153 10.84 -15.91 -24.25
C VAL A 153 10.41 -16.72 -25.47
N GLU A 154 10.80 -16.30 -26.67
CA GLU A 154 10.35 -16.85 -27.96
C GLU A 154 10.57 -18.36 -28.10
N GLU A 155 11.73 -18.88 -27.67
CA GLU A 155 12.02 -20.32 -27.72
C GLU A 155 11.36 -21.11 -26.56
N HIS A 156 10.84 -20.40 -25.56
CA HIS A 156 10.39 -20.95 -24.27
C HIS A 156 8.86 -20.89 -24.09
N CYS A 157 8.10 -20.41 -25.07
CA CYS A 157 6.64 -20.41 -25.01
C CYS A 157 6.01 -20.78 -26.36
N ASP A 158 4.70 -20.96 -26.37
CA ASP A 158 3.91 -21.31 -27.54
C ASP A 158 3.31 -20.08 -28.23
N ALA A 159 3.08 -19.00 -27.48
CA ALA A 159 2.74 -17.67 -27.99
C ALA A 159 3.09 -16.58 -26.96
N VAL A 160 3.14 -15.32 -27.41
CA VAL A 160 3.25 -14.12 -26.56
C VAL A 160 1.91 -13.39 -26.53
N ASP A 161 1.45 -12.99 -25.34
CA ASP A 161 0.20 -12.26 -25.13
C ASP A 161 0.41 -10.80 -24.73
N LEU A 162 -0.37 -9.89 -25.34
CA LEU A 162 -0.45 -8.50 -24.88
C LEU A 162 -1.61 -8.32 -23.89
N ASN A 163 -1.29 -7.85 -22.68
CA ASN A 163 -2.30 -7.46 -21.71
C ASN A 163 -2.96 -6.13 -22.10
N LEU A 164 -4.25 -6.20 -22.44
CA LEU A 164 -5.15 -5.07 -22.72
C LEU A 164 -6.32 -5.03 -21.72
N GLY A 165 -6.14 -5.61 -20.53
CA GLY A 165 -7.23 -5.93 -19.60
C GLY A 165 -6.97 -5.63 -18.12
N CYS A 166 -5.75 -5.26 -17.74
CA CYS A 166 -5.41 -4.87 -16.37
C CYS A 166 -5.98 -3.48 -16.05
N PRO A 167 -6.91 -3.33 -15.07
CA PRO A 167 -7.53 -2.04 -14.75
C PRO A 167 -6.86 -1.35 -13.54
N GLN A 168 -5.70 -1.83 -13.08
CA GLN A 168 -5.09 -1.41 -11.82
C GLN A 168 -4.49 -0.01 -11.89
N GLY A 169 -4.28 0.63 -10.72
CA GLY A 169 -3.70 1.97 -10.65
C GLY A 169 -2.30 2.07 -11.27
N ILE A 170 -1.49 1.02 -11.14
CA ILE A 170 -0.16 0.96 -11.76
C ILE A 170 -0.22 0.90 -13.30
N ALA A 171 -1.23 0.21 -13.86
CA ALA A 171 -1.48 0.19 -15.30
C ALA A 171 -1.98 1.54 -15.83
N LYS A 172 -2.74 2.29 -15.02
CA LYS A 172 -3.09 3.69 -15.34
C LYS A 172 -1.85 4.59 -15.37
N LYS A 173 -0.96 4.46 -14.37
CA LYS A 173 0.26 5.29 -14.25
C LYS A 173 1.28 5.00 -15.34
N GLY A 174 1.46 3.73 -15.72
CA GLY A 174 2.38 3.31 -16.78
C GLY A 174 1.77 3.27 -18.19
N HIS A 175 0.53 3.74 -18.35
CA HIS A 175 -0.23 3.75 -19.61
C HIS A 175 -0.25 2.41 -20.37
N TYR A 176 -0.62 1.32 -19.68
CA TYR A 176 -0.76 -0.01 -20.28
C TYR A 176 -2.03 -0.74 -19.82
N GLY A 177 -2.27 -1.96 -20.32
CA GLY A 177 -3.42 -2.74 -19.90
C GLY A 177 -4.74 -2.16 -20.42
N ALA A 178 -5.75 -2.05 -19.55
CA ALA A 178 -7.06 -1.51 -19.93
C ALA A 178 -7.08 0.02 -20.12
N PHE A 179 -5.92 0.70 -20.09
CA PHE A 179 -5.79 2.13 -20.40
C PHE A 179 -5.27 2.39 -21.81
N LEU A 180 -4.88 1.33 -22.54
CA LEU A 180 -4.60 1.40 -23.98
C LEU A 180 -5.88 1.34 -24.83
N GLN A 181 -7.03 1.00 -24.25
CA GLN A 181 -8.30 0.86 -25.00
C GLN A 181 -8.73 2.17 -25.68
N GLU A 182 -8.23 3.31 -25.19
CA GLU A 182 -8.42 4.63 -25.78
C GLU A 182 -7.49 4.89 -27.00
N ASP A 183 -6.41 4.12 -27.18
CA ASP A 183 -5.36 4.30 -28.20
C ASP A 183 -5.25 3.09 -29.16
N PRO A 184 -6.22 2.89 -30.08
CA PRO A 184 -6.25 1.73 -30.98
C PRO A 184 -5.01 1.64 -31.89
N ASP A 185 -4.45 2.77 -32.33
CA ASP A 185 -3.26 2.81 -33.18
C ASP A 185 -2.01 2.28 -32.45
N LEU A 186 -1.89 2.53 -31.15
CA LEU A 186 -0.79 2.02 -30.35
C LEU A 186 -0.93 0.51 -30.13
N ILE A 187 -2.15 0.03 -29.84
CA ILE A 187 -2.44 -1.42 -29.76
C ILE A 187 -2.11 -2.11 -31.09
N TYR A 188 -2.51 -1.52 -32.21
CA TYR A 188 -2.18 -2.06 -33.54
C TYR A 188 -0.67 -2.16 -33.72
N LYS A 189 0.09 -1.09 -33.44
CA LYS A 189 1.57 -1.10 -33.54
C LYS A 189 2.21 -2.17 -32.64
N LEU A 190 1.78 -2.29 -31.39
CA LEU A 190 2.28 -3.26 -30.42
C LEU A 190 2.08 -4.71 -30.92
N ILE A 191 0.85 -5.05 -31.33
CA ILE A 191 0.51 -6.42 -31.78
C ILE A 191 1.14 -6.71 -33.16
N ASN A 192 1.06 -5.76 -34.10
CA ASN A 192 1.51 -5.98 -35.47
C ASN A 192 3.03 -6.12 -35.57
N LYS A 193 3.79 -5.38 -34.76
CA LYS A 193 5.25 -5.56 -34.70
C LYS A 193 5.62 -6.96 -34.20
N LEU A 194 5.01 -7.44 -33.10
CA LEU A 194 5.21 -8.81 -32.66
C LEU A 194 4.73 -9.85 -33.68
N HIS A 195 3.62 -9.60 -34.38
CA HIS A 195 3.09 -10.50 -35.39
C HIS A 195 4.04 -10.67 -36.57
N ASN A 196 4.64 -9.58 -37.05
CA ASN A 196 5.55 -9.61 -38.20
C ASN A 196 6.94 -10.15 -37.83
N GLU A 197 7.45 -9.84 -36.62
CA GLU A 197 8.85 -10.09 -36.28
C GLU A 197 9.10 -11.40 -35.50
N LEU A 198 8.17 -11.86 -34.65
CA LEU A 198 8.31 -13.14 -33.93
C LEU A 198 8.04 -14.35 -34.84
N SER A 199 8.76 -15.44 -34.64
CA SER A 199 8.49 -16.75 -35.27
C SER A 199 7.28 -17.47 -34.65
N ILE A 200 6.93 -17.14 -33.40
CA ILE A 200 5.77 -17.65 -32.69
C ILE A 200 4.55 -16.70 -32.76
N PRO A 201 3.33 -17.19 -32.55
CA PRO A 201 2.10 -16.39 -32.65
C PRO A 201 1.97 -15.37 -31.51
N VAL A 202 1.11 -14.38 -31.75
CA VAL A 202 0.74 -13.35 -30.77
C VAL A 202 -0.72 -13.54 -30.40
N THR A 203 -1.07 -13.34 -29.12
CA THR A 203 -2.46 -13.32 -28.63
C THR A 203 -2.73 -12.02 -27.86
N ALA A 204 -3.99 -11.74 -27.54
CA ALA A 204 -4.34 -10.57 -26.74
C ALA A 204 -5.44 -10.88 -25.72
N LYS A 205 -5.27 -10.38 -24.49
CA LYS A 205 -6.25 -10.49 -23.41
C LYS A 205 -6.83 -9.13 -23.03
N PHE A 206 -8.13 -8.95 -23.26
CA PHE A 206 -8.82 -7.67 -23.05
C PHE A 206 -10.10 -7.77 -22.22
N ARG A 207 -10.72 -6.61 -21.94
CA ARG A 207 -12.00 -6.44 -21.24
C ARG A 207 -13.06 -5.89 -22.19
N ILE A 208 -14.32 -6.30 -22.00
CA ILE A 208 -15.44 -5.77 -22.79
C ILE A 208 -15.62 -4.24 -22.60
N LEU A 209 -16.13 -3.56 -23.63
CA LEU A 209 -16.35 -2.10 -23.63
C LEU A 209 -17.80 -1.75 -23.27
N GLU A 210 -18.22 -0.50 -23.48
CA GLU A 210 -19.56 -0.04 -23.07
C GLU A 210 -20.71 -0.72 -23.81
N THR A 211 -20.49 -1.15 -25.06
CA THR A 211 -21.51 -1.83 -25.88
C THR A 211 -20.94 -3.07 -26.57
N LYS A 212 -21.82 -3.94 -27.05
CA LYS A 212 -21.44 -5.18 -27.76
C LYS A 212 -20.76 -4.85 -29.10
N GLU A 213 -21.21 -3.79 -29.76
CA GLU A 213 -20.74 -3.27 -31.04
C GLU A 213 -19.32 -2.69 -30.91
N LYS A 214 -19.08 -1.80 -29.93
CA LYS A 214 -17.73 -1.29 -29.65
C LYS A 214 -16.75 -2.42 -29.30
N THR A 215 -17.22 -3.41 -28.53
CA THR A 215 -16.41 -4.58 -28.17
C THR A 215 -16.04 -5.40 -29.42
N LEU A 216 -16.95 -5.49 -30.39
CA LEU A 216 -16.74 -6.15 -31.68
C LEU A 216 -15.79 -5.37 -32.61
N GLU A 217 -15.91 -4.05 -32.68
CA GLU A 217 -14.97 -3.17 -33.40
C GLU A 217 -13.55 -3.31 -32.84
N TYR A 218 -13.42 -3.25 -31.52
CA TYR A 218 -12.15 -3.42 -30.81
C TYR A 218 -11.54 -4.82 -31.03
N ALA A 219 -12.36 -5.87 -30.98
CA ALA A 219 -11.93 -7.23 -31.32
C ALA A 219 -11.46 -7.35 -32.78
N ARG A 220 -12.15 -6.71 -33.74
CA ARG A 220 -11.76 -6.69 -35.16
C ARG A 220 -10.43 -5.95 -35.38
N MET A 221 -10.18 -4.85 -34.68
CA MET A 221 -8.90 -4.13 -34.71
C MET A 221 -7.75 -5.00 -34.16
N ILE A 222 -7.96 -5.67 -33.02
CA ILE A 222 -6.96 -6.58 -32.43
C ILE A 222 -6.63 -7.74 -33.38
N LEU A 223 -7.63 -8.29 -34.07
CA LEU A 223 -7.43 -9.34 -35.08
C LEU A 223 -6.70 -8.80 -36.33
N SER A 224 -7.06 -7.61 -36.83
CA SER A 224 -6.40 -7.02 -38.01
C SER A 224 -4.93 -6.66 -37.75
N ALA A 225 -4.58 -6.37 -36.50
CA ALA A 225 -3.19 -6.20 -36.08
C ALA A 225 -2.39 -7.51 -36.11
N GLY A 226 -3.03 -8.68 -36.12
CA GLY A 226 -2.38 -10.00 -36.20
C GLY A 226 -2.47 -10.87 -34.94
N ALA A 227 -3.38 -10.56 -34.01
CA ALA A 227 -3.64 -11.44 -32.87
C ALA A 227 -4.30 -12.77 -33.33
N SER A 228 -3.81 -13.88 -32.79
CA SER A 228 -4.21 -15.25 -33.20
C SER A 228 -5.36 -15.80 -32.36
N ILE A 229 -5.45 -15.37 -31.11
CA ILE A 229 -6.48 -15.78 -30.14
C ILE A 229 -6.90 -14.55 -29.33
N LEU A 230 -8.22 -14.43 -29.09
CA LEU A 230 -8.81 -13.38 -28.26
C LEU A 230 -9.21 -13.94 -26.89
N SER A 231 -8.53 -13.51 -25.82
CA SER A 231 -8.95 -13.82 -24.45
C SER A 231 -9.84 -12.70 -23.88
N VAL A 232 -11.15 -12.95 -23.79
CA VAL A 232 -12.16 -11.92 -23.49
C VAL A 232 -12.65 -12.04 -22.05
N HIS A 233 -12.34 -11.04 -21.23
CA HIS A 233 -12.92 -10.92 -19.88
C HIS A 233 -14.25 -10.18 -19.93
N GLY A 234 -15.33 -10.87 -19.54
CA GLY A 234 -16.71 -10.36 -19.62
C GLY A 234 -17.07 -9.22 -18.65
N ARG A 235 -16.10 -8.44 -18.17
CA ARG A 235 -16.33 -7.26 -17.32
C ARG A 235 -15.59 -6.05 -17.86
N ARG A 236 -16.19 -4.86 -17.78
CA ARG A 236 -15.59 -3.58 -18.15
C ARG A 236 -14.42 -3.21 -17.23
N ARG A 237 -13.62 -2.21 -17.61
CA ARG A 237 -12.47 -1.72 -16.82
C ARG A 237 -12.85 -1.26 -15.41
N GLU A 238 -14.01 -0.63 -15.28
CA GLU A 238 -14.52 -0.02 -14.04
C GLU A 238 -14.97 -1.09 -13.03
N GLN A 239 -15.30 -2.30 -13.51
CA GLN A 239 -15.66 -3.46 -12.73
C GLN A 239 -14.40 -4.13 -12.13
N LYS A 240 -13.85 -3.48 -11.10
CA LYS A 240 -12.69 -3.92 -10.33
C LYS A 240 -12.88 -3.67 -8.82
N GLY A 241 -12.10 -4.37 -7.99
CA GLY A 241 -12.17 -4.22 -6.53
C GLY A 241 -13.56 -4.57 -6.00
N HIS A 242 -14.20 -3.64 -5.28
CA HIS A 242 -15.56 -3.81 -4.77
C HIS A 242 -16.65 -3.68 -5.86
N ASN A 243 -16.33 -3.09 -7.03
CA ASN A 243 -17.26 -2.98 -8.17
C ASN A 243 -17.21 -4.21 -9.11
N THR A 244 -16.57 -5.30 -8.71
CA THR A 244 -16.24 -6.41 -9.62
C THR A 244 -17.47 -7.05 -10.28
N GLY A 245 -18.58 -7.22 -9.56
CA GLY A 245 -19.85 -7.69 -10.12
C GLY A 245 -19.78 -9.02 -10.92
N VAL A 246 -20.81 -9.28 -11.72
CA VAL A 246 -20.89 -10.47 -12.59
C VAL A 246 -20.31 -10.17 -13.97
N ALA A 247 -19.61 -11.15 -14.55
CA ALA A 247 -19.15 -11.11 -15.94
C ALA A 247 -20.31 -11.40 -16.91
N ASN A 248 -20.55 -10.50 -17.86
CA ASN A 248 -21.57 -10.65 -18.88
C ASN A 248 -21.03 -11.50 -20.05
N TRP A 249 -21.46 -12.76 -20.08
CA TRP A 249 -21.08 -13.73 -21.13
C TRP A 249 -21.78 -13.48 -22.48
N GLU A 250 -22.87 -12.71 -22.54
CA GLU A 250 -23.55 -12.38 -23.79
C GLU A 250 -22.69 -11.52 -24.72
N TYR A 251 -21.77 -10.73 -24.18
CA TYR A 251 -20.80 -9.99 -25.02
C TYR A 251 -19.86 -10.97 -25.75
N ILE A 252 -19.48 -12.06 -25.09
CA ILE A 252 -18.61 -13.10 -25.67
C ILE A 252 -19.39 -13.91 -26.73
N ARG A 253 -20.66 -14.25 -26.44
CA ARG A 253 -21.60 -14.82 -27.42
C ARG A 253 -21.73 -13.93 -28.66
N TYR A 254 -21.98 -12.63 -28.45
CA TYR A 254 -22.10 -11.67 -29.54
C TYR A 254 -20.82 -11.56 -30.39
N LEU A 255 -19.63 -11.61 -29.78
CA LEU A 255 -18.37 -11.70 -30.53
C LEU A 255 -18.30 -12.98 -31.36
N ARG A 256 -18.65 -14.14 -30.79
CA ARG A 256 -18.70 -15.42 -31.50
C ARG A 256 -19.68 -15.41 -32.67
N ASP A 257 -20.80 -14.71 -32.55
CA ASP A 257 -21.81 -14.57 -33.61
C ASP A 257 -21.41 -13.62 -34.76
N ASN A 258 -20.50 -12.66 -34.51
CA ASN A 258 -20.20 -11.56 -35.44
C ASN A 258 -18.73 -11.47 -35.90
N LEU A 259 -17.89 -12.41 -35.46
CA LEU A 259 -16.53 -12.65 -35.93
C LEU A 259 -16.48 -13.90 -36.82
N PRO A 260 -15.45 -14.07 -37.67
CA PRO A 260 -15.26 -15.29 -38.45
C PRO A 260 -15.32 -16.56 -37.59
N PRO A 261 -15.92 -17.67 -38.06
CA PRO A 261 -15.96 -18.94 -37.31
C PRO A 261 -14.56 -19.44 -36.89
N GLU A 262 -13.54 -19.15 -37.71
CA GLU A 262 -12.15 -19.51 -37.45
C GLU A 262 -11.44 -18.66 -36.39
N THR A 263 -12.04 -17.55 -35.94
CA THR A 263 -11.49 -16.78 -34.82
C THR A 263 -11.59 -17.58 -33.54
N VAL A 264 -10.46 -17.84 -32.88
CA VAL A 264 -10.42 -18.54 -31.58
C VAL A 264 -10.66 -17.53 -30.44
N ILE A 265 -11.60 -17.85 -29.56
CA ILE A 265 -12.00 -17.01 -28.42
C ILE A 265 -11.88 -17.83 -27.13
N PHE A 266 -11.23 -17.27 -26.11
CA PHE A 266 -11.25 -17.79 -24.75
C PHE A 266 -12.12 -16.91 -23.85
N ALA A 267 -13.14 -17.50 -23.22
CA ALA A 267 -14.03 -16.80 -22.30
C ALA A 267 -13.43 -16.69 -20.90
N ASN A 268 -13.54 -15.54 -20.24
CA ASN A 268 -12.98 -15.31 -18.91
C ASN A 268 -13.92 -14.52 -17.99
N GLY A 269 -14.03 -14.95 -16.72
CA GLY A 269 -14.83 -14.31 -15.67
C GLY A 269 -15.98 -15.17 -15.15
N ASN A 270 -16.17 -15.20 -13.82
CA ASN A 270 -17.20 -15.98 -13.11
C ASN A 270 -17.17 -17.50 -13.35
N ILE A 271 -15.97 -18.07 -13.52
CA ILE A 271 -15.73 -19.53 -13.55
C ILE A 271 -15.29 -19.96 -12.16
N LEU A 272 -16.21 -20.53 -11.37
CA LEU A 272 -16.00 -20.79 -9.95
C LEU A 272 -15.89 -22.28 -9.62
N ASN A 273 -16.44 -23.17 -10.44
CA ASN A 273 -16.18 -24.61 -10.34
C ASN A 273 -16.09 -25.29 -11.72
N HIS A 274 -15.84 -26.61 -11.71
CA HIS A 274 -15.79 -27.44 -12.92
C HIS A 274 -17.05 -27.33 -13.80
N SER A 275 -18.25 -27.36 -13.20
CA SER A 275 -19.53 -27.28 -13.95
C SER A 275 -19.74 -25.95 -14.70
N ASP A 276 -19.07 -24.87 -14.27
CA ASP A 276 -19.14 -23.59 -14.96
C ASP A 276 -18.37 -23.57 -16.28
N ILE A 277 -17.43 -24.51 -16.49
CA ILE A 277 -16.67 -24.61 -17.74
C ILE A 277 -17.62 -24.99 -18.89
N THR A 278 -18.34 -26.10 -18.75
CA THR A 278 -19.33 -26.56 -19.75
C THR A 278 -20.39 -25.49 -20.00
N ARG A 279 -20.99 -24.95 -18.93
CA ARG A 279 -22.00 -23.89 -19.01
C ARG A 279 -21.49 -22.62 -19.71
N CYS A 280 -20.24 -22.24 -19.49
CA CYS A 280 -19.63 -21.09 -20.17
C CYS A 280 -19.42 -21.36 -21.65
N LEU A 281 -18.90 -22.54 -22.03
CA LEU A 281 -18.75 -22.95 -23.43
C LEU A 281 -20.10 -22.96 -24.16
N GLU A 282 -21.15 -23.52 -23.54
CA GLU A 282 -22.51 -23.56 -24.10
C GLU A 282 -23.10 -22.16 -24.33
N VAL A 283 -23.03 -21.28 -23.33
CA VAL A 283 -23.59 -19.92 -23.40
C VAL A 283 -22.81 -19.03 -24.37
N THR A 284 -21.47 -19.12 -24.37
CA THR A 284 -20.62 -18.20 -25.16
C THR A 284 -20.30 -18.70 -26.56
N GLY A 285 -20.26 -20.02 -26.78
CA GLY A 285 -19.65 -20.61 -27.97
C GLY A 285 -18.14 -20.32 -28.09
N ALA A 286 -17.46 -19.99 -27.00
CA ALA A 286 -16.01 -19.87 -26.97
C ALA A 286 -15.33 -21.23 -27.18
N ASP A 287 -14.09 -21.23 -27.67
CA ASP A 287 -13.31 -22.46 -27.90
C ASP A 287 -12.73 -23.00 -26.59
N GLY A 288 -12.50 -22.13 -25.61
CA GLY A 288 -11.96 -22.47 -24.30
C GLY A 288 -12.38 -21.50 -23.19
N VAL A 289 -12.19 -21.92 -21.95
CA VAL A 289 -12.58 -21.20 -20.73
C VAL A 289 -11.37 -20.97 -19.84
N MET A 290 -11.13 -19.70 -19.50
CA MET A 290 -10.04 -19.27 -18.65
C MET A 290 -10.53 -18.96 -17.24
N SER A 291 -9.92 -19.59 -16.22
CA SER A 291 -10.19 -19.31 -14.80
C SER A 291 -8.99 -18.65 -14.10
N ALA A 292 -9.31 -17.76 -13.16
CA ALA A 292 -8.35 -17.00 -12.35
C ALA A 292 -8.62 -17.24 -10.86
N GLU A 293 -9.46 -16.41 -10.23
CA GLU A 293 -9.79 -16.49 -8.80
C GLU A 293 -10.39 -17.84 -8.38
N GLY A 294 -11.15 -18.49 -9.28
CA GLY A 294 -11.63 -19.86 -9.08
C GLY A 294 -10.46 -20.85 -8.95
N ASN A 295 -9.53 -20.84 -9.91
CA ASN A 295 -8.31 -21.66 -9.85
C ASN A 295 -7.41 -21.33 -8.64
N LEU A 296 -7.32 -20.07 -8.20
CA LEU A 296 -6.53 -19.71 -7.01
C LEU A 296 -7.12 -20.20 -5.69
N SER A 297 -8.44 -20.33 -5.62
CA SER A 297 -9.14 -20.86 -4.43
C SER A 297 -9.24 -22.39 -4.49
N ASP A 298 -9.32 -22.95 -5.70
CA ASP A 298 -9.42 -24.36 -6.00
C ASP A 298 -8.62 -24.68 -7.27
N PRO A 299 -7.34 -25.09 -7.16
CA PRO A 299 -6.54 -25.46 -8.32
C PRO A 299 -7.03 -26.74 -9.01
N THR A 300 -7.96 -27.47 -8.39
CA THR A 300 -8.57 -28.69 -8.94
C THR A 300 -9.77 -28.41 -9.85
N ILE A 301 -10.15 -27.13 -10.04
CA ILE A 301 -11.30 -26.69 -10.83
C ILE A 301 -11.43 -27.32 -12.23
N PHE A 302 -10.31 -27.68 -12.88
CA PHE A 302 -10.29 -28.32 -14.20
C PHE A 302 -10.39 -29.85 -14.16
N SER A 303 -10.25 -30.46 -12.99
CA SER A 303 -10.34 -31.91 -12.80
C SER A 303 -11.78 -32.38 -12.62
N THR A 304 -12.09 -33.55 -13.16
CA THR A 304 -13.37 -34.23 -12.92
C THR A 304 -13.38 -34.87 -11.53
N PRO A 305 -14.47 -34.79 -10.75
CA PRO A 305 -14.63 -35.57 -9.52
C PRO A 305 -14.38 -37.07 -9.75
N PRO A 306 -13.80 -37.79 -8.77
CA PRO A 306 -13.82 -39.25 -8.76
C PRO A 306 -15.24 -39.81 -8.81
N ALA A 307 -15.40 -41.05 -9.27
CA ALA A 307 -16.67 -41.74 -9.21
C ALA A 307 -17.11 -41.95 -7.74
N PRO A 308 -18.42 -42.05 -7.44
CA PRO A 308 -18.89 -42.40 -6.11
C PRO A 308 -18.30 -43.75 -5.64
N GLY A 309 -17.59 -43.76 -4.51
CA GLY A 309 -16.86 -44.92 -3.99
C GLY A 309 -15.38 -44.97 -4.37
N GLU A 310 -14.89 -44.07 -5.23
CA GLU A 310 -13.48 -43.96 -5.65
C GLU A 310 -12.78 -42.71 -5.06
N GLU A 311 -13.36 -42.06 -4.03
CA GLU A 311 -12.82 -40.83 -3.43
C GLU A 311 -11.46 -41.05 -2.74
N GLY A 312 -11.29 -42.22 -2.13
CA GLY A 312 -10.14 -42.59 -1.32
C GLY A 312 -9.81 -41.53 -0.26
N ARG A 313 -8.51 -41.26 -0.09
CA ARG A 313 -8.01 -40.30 0.92
C ARG A 313 -7.90 -38.85 0.41
N ILE A 314 -8.21 -38.59 -0.86
CA ILE A 314 -7.85 -37.33 -1.54
C ILE A 314 -9.05 -36.42 -1.84
N TYR A 315 -10.23 -37.00 -1.96
CA TYR A 315 -11.48 -36.31 -2.26
C TYR A 315 -12.44 -36.46 -1.08
N TRP A 316 -13.26 -35.44 -0.82
CA TRP A 316 -14.35 -35.51 0.16
C TRP A 316 -15.68 -35.38 -0.58
N ARG A 317 -16.65 -36.23 -0.24
CA ARG A 317 -18.03 -36.14 -0.70
C ARG A 317 -18.97 -36.12 0.51
N GLY A 318 -19.85 -35.12 0.54
CA GLY A 318 -20.88 -35.00 1.57
C GLY A 318 -22.11 -35.87 1.29
N ARG A 319 -22.99 -35.94 2.29
CA ARG A 319 -24.28 -36.68 2.28
C ARG A 319 -25.24 -36.21 1.17
N ASP A 320 -25.02 -35.02 0.62
CA ASP A 320 -25.77 -34.43 -0.49
C ASP A 320 -25.18 -34.76 -1.88
N GLY A 321 -24.17 -35.63 -1.93
CA GLY A 321 -23.45 -36.03 -3.15
C GLY A 321 -22.44 -35.00 -3.66
N ARG A 322 -22.40 -33.78 -3.09
CA ARG A 322 -21.48 -32.71 -3.47
C ARG A 322 -20.14 -32.93 -2.79
N GLY A 323 -19.06 -32.56 -3.47
CA GLY A 323 -17.71 -32.78 -2.96
C GLY A 323 -16.69 -31.77 -3.47
N GLY A 324 -15.43 -32.07 -3.18
CA GLY A 324 -14.23 -31.36 -3.63
C GLY A 324 -12.97 -32.08 -3.13
N PHE A 325 -11.82 -31.73 -3.69
CA PHE A 325 -10.54 -32.23 -3.18
C PHE A 325 -10.24 -31.63 -1.81
N ARG A 326 -9.56 -32.39 -0.94
CA ARG A 326 -9.22 -31.96 0.42
C ARG A 326 -8.01 -31.02 0.42
N LEU A 327 -8.03 -30.02 1.31
CA LEU A 327 -6.95 -29.03 1.38
C LEU A 327 -5.60 -29.61 1.82
N ASP A 328 -5.60 -30.65 2.66
CA ASP A 328 -4.39 -31.37 3.08
C ASP A 328 -3.70 -32.08 1.90
N TYR A 329 -4.47 -32.78 1.06
CA TYR A 329 -3.98 -33.39 -0.17
C TYR A 329 -3.43 -32.35 -1.16
N VAL A 330 -4.18 -31.29 -1.46
CA VAL A 330 -3.77 -30.27 -2.44
C VAL A 330 -2.55 -29.48 -1.95
N LEU A 331 -2.45 -29.22 -0.65
CA LEU A 331 -1.26 -28.63 -0.03
C LEU A 331 -0.04 -29.54 -0.16
N ARG A 332 -0.17 -30.84 0.15
CA ARG A 332 0.93 -31.81 -0.02
C ARG A 332 1.38 -31.91 -1.48
N GLN A 333 0.45 -31.92 -2.44
CA GLN A 333 0.79 -31.89 -3.87
C GLN A 333 1.59 -30.64 -4.26
N TYR A 334 1.22 -29.46 -3.76
CA TYR A 334 1.97 -28.22 -4.00
C TYR A 334 3.40 -28.30 -3.42
N MET A 335 3.52 -28.77 -2.17
CA MET A 335 4.82 -28.94 -1.53
C MET A 335 5.70 -29.94 -2.28
N ASP A 336 5.14 -31.08 -2.71
CA ASP A 336 5.84 -32.08 -3.50
C ASP A 336 6.35 -31.54 -4.84
N ILE A 337 5.63 -30.62 -5.48
CA ILE A 337 6.07 -29.94 -6.71
C ILE A 337 7.26 -29.02 -6.43
N ILE A 338 7.24 -28.27 -5.32
CA ILE A 338 8.38 -27.45 -4.88
C ILE A 338 9.60 -28.33 -4.63
N TYR A 339 9.45 -29.45 -3.90
CA TYR A 339 10.54 -30.39 -3.66
C TYR A 339 11.09 -30.99 -4.96
N LYS A 340 10.24 -31.61 -5.78
CA LYS A 340 10.66 -32.35 -6.98
C LYS A 340 11.24 -31.46 -8.08
N HIS A 341 10.64 -30.30 -8.35
CA HIS A 341 11.02 -29.47 -9.50
C HIS A 341 11.90 -28.27 -9.13
N VAL A 342 11.63 -27.59 -8.01
CA VAL A 342 12.32 -26.33 -7.65
C VAL A 342 13.55 -26.59 -6.78
N LEU A 343 13.48 -27.58 -5.89
CA LEU A 343 14.59 -27.97 -5.02
C LEU A 343 15.37 -29.21 -5.50
N GLU A 344 14.83 -29.91 -6.51
CA GLU A 344 15.33 -31.19 -7.06
C GLU A 344 15.66 -32.22 -5.96
N GLN A 345 14.75 -32.35 -5.00
CA GLN A 345 14.85 -33.26 -3.86
C GLN A 345 13.61 -34.14 -3.77
N ASP A 346 13.78 -35.36 -3.26
CA ASP A 346 12.64 -36.19 -2.88
C ASP A 346 11.84 -35.51 -1.75
N PRO A 347 10.50 -35.44 -1.85
CA PRO A 347 9.68 -34.91 -0.77
C PRO A 347 9.85 -35.73 0.51
N PRO A 348 9.74 -35.09 1.70
CA PRO A 348 9.86 -35.80 2.96
C PRO A 348 8.77 -36.86 3.12
N GLN A 349 9.10 -37.98 3.78
CA GLN A 349 8.12 -39.01 4.09
C GLN A 349 7.08 -38.48 5.09
N ARG A 350 5.80 -38.52 4.71
CA ARG A 350 4.67 -38.09 5.54
C ARG A 350 3.75 -39.28 5.82
N ALA A 351 3.09 -39.28 6.98
CA ALA A 351 2.06 -40.28 7.29
C ALA A 351 0.90 -40.22 6.27
N PRO A 352 0.18 -41.34 6.03
CA PRO A 352 -1.02 -41.32 5.20
C PRO A 352 -2.04 -40.26 5.63
N LEU A 353 -2.74 -39.68 4.66
CA LEU A 353 -3.87 -38.78 4.95
C LEU A 353 -4.96 -39.55 5.69
N TYR A 354 -5.55 -38.94 6.73
CA TYR A 354 -6.59 -39.57 7.55
C TYR A 354 -7.80 -40.05 6.72
N HIS A 355 -8.31 -41.25 7.01
CA HIS A 355 -9.55 -41.81 6.48
C HIS A 355 -10.49 -42.23 7.62
N PRO A 356 -11.82 -42.09 7.48
CA PRO A 356 -12.77 -42.54 8.52
C PRO A 356 -12.64 -44.03 8.86
N ASP A 357 -12.37 -44.87 7.85
CA ASP A 357 -12.18 -46.33 8.02
C ASP A 357 -10.79 -46.74 8.54
N ASP A 358 -9.92 -45.78 8.91
CA ASP A 358 -8.67 -46.12 9.60
C ASP A 358 -8.99 -46.70 10.99
N GLU A 359 -8.50 -47.90 11.29
CA GLU A 359 -8.72 -48.48 12.62
C GLU A 359 -8.25 -47.53 13.72
N PRO A 360 -9.02 -47.36 14.82
CA PRO A 360 -8.61 -46.52 15.93
C PRO A 360 -7.36 -47.13 16.57
N VAL A 361 -6.21 -46.49 16.32
CA VAL A 361 -4.92 -46.92 16.85
C VAL A 361 -5.04 -47.03 18.37
N SER A 362 -4.96 -48.26 18.88
CA SER A 362 -4.93 -48.49 20.32
C SER A 362 -3.67 -47.86 20.89
N GLU A 363 -3.81 -46.88 21.77
CA GLU A 363 -2.69 -46.35 22.57
C GLU A 363 -2.23 -47.41 23.58
N SER A 364 -1.43 -48.36 23.08
CA SER A 364 -0.80 -49.38 23.90
C SER A 364 0.38 -48.77 24.66
N ASN A 365 0.25 -48.69 25.99
CA ASN A 365 1.34 -48.30 26.88
C ASN A 365 2.61 -49.13 26.62
N GLY A 366 3.73 -48.45 26.35
CA GLY A 366 5.08 -48.95 26.65
C GLY A 366 6.02 -49.15 25.45
N GLN A 367 6.79 -48.11 25.10
CA GLN A 367 8.15 -48.00 25.65
C GLN A 367 8.75 -46.61 25.37
N THR A 368 9.29 -46.01 26.42
CA THR A 368 9.93 -44.69 26.41
C THR A 368 11.23 -44.73 25.59
N GLN A 369 11.23 -44.13 24.41
CA GLN A 369 12.40 -43.37 23.97
C GLN A 369 12.22 -41.94 24.49
N THR A 370 13.29 -41.39 25.07
CA THR A 370 13.24 -40.16 25.86
C THR A 370 12.91 -38.94 25.02
N ASP A 371 11.65 -38.50 25.09
CA ASP A 371 11.33 -37.08 24.93
C ASP A 371 12.02 -36.32 26.07
N GLU A 372 13.14 -35.66 25.77
CA GLU A 372 13.71 -34.68 26.70
C GLU A 372 12.75 -33.49 26.80
N ALA A 373 12.45 -33.10 28.04
CA ALA A 373 11.48 -32.04 28.31
C ALA A 373 11.92 -30.72 27.68
N VAL A 374 10.99 -30.06 26.98
CA VAL A 374 11.15 -28.64 26.65
C VAL A 374 10.88 -27.86 27.94
N GLU A 375 11.94 -27.65 28.73
CA GLU A 375 11.89 -26.79 29.91
C GLU A 375 11.63 -25.33 29.53
N ASP A 376 10.94 -24.65 30.43
CA ASP A 376 10.57 -23.24 30.35
C ASP A 376 11.77 -22.36 30.78
N GLU A 377 12.68 -22.04 29.85
CA GLU A 377 13.78 -21.09 30.11
C GLU A 377 13.32 -19.62 30.01
N SER A 378 12.52 -19.21 30.99
CA SER A 378 12.57 -17.83 31.48
C SER A 378 13.61 -17.73 32.61
N GLU A 379 14.49 -16.73 32.53
CA GLU A 379 15.54 -16.36 33.52
C GLU A 379 16.82 -17.23 33.62
N GLN A 380 17.90 -16.86 32.89
CA GLN A 380 19.25 -16.58 33.47
C GLN A 380 20.31 -16.08 32.42
N PRO A 381 21.46 -15.49 32.85
CA PRO A 381 22.30 -14.62 32.00
C PRO A 381 23.35 -15.34 31.12
N PRO A 382 23.84 -14.70 30.03
CA PRO A 382 24.51 -15.39 28.93
C PRO A 382 25.97 -15.82 29.22
N ARG A 383 26.27 -17.10 28.98
CA ARG A 383 27.66 -17.64 28.98
C ARG A 383 28.18 -17.95 27.57
N LYS A 384 29.17 -17.15 27.15
CA LYS A 384 30.26 -17.41 26.19
C LYS A 384 30.03 -18.40 25.01
N LYS A 385 29.86 -17.81 23.81
CA LYS A 385 30.43 -18.24 22.51
C LYS A 385 30.56 -19.76 22.24
N GLN A 386 29.56 -20.33 21.58
CA GLN A 386 29.78 -21.41 20.61
C GLN A 386 29.62 -20.89 19.17
N LYS A 387 30.35 -21.49 18.22
CA LYS A 387 30.39 -21.07 16.81
C LYS A 387 29.05 -21.36 16.14
N GLN A 388 28.37 -20.32 15.63
CA GLN A 388 27.22 -20.50 14.75
C GLN A 388 27.62 -21.29 13.50
N GLY A 389 26.78 -22.26 13.12
CA GLY A 389 26.88 -22.97 11.85
C GLY A 389 26.74 -22.02 10.65
N LYS A 390 27.17 -22.48 9.47
CA LYS A 390 27.12 -21.69 8.23
C LYS A 390 25.70 -21.18 7.97
N ARG A 391 25.57 -19.86 7.79
CA ARG A 391 24.39 -19.23 7.16
C ARG A 391 24.04 -19.99 5.87
N VAL A 392 22.83 -20.53 5.79
CA VAL A 392 22.27 -21.03 4.53
C VAL A 392 22.15 -19.84 3.57
N LYS A 393 22.70 -19.95 2.36
CA LYS A 393 22.51 -18.93 1.31
C LYS A 393 21.02 -18.90 0.94
N ARG A 394 20.41 -17.72 0.90
CA ARG A 394 19.09 -17.52 0.28
C ARG A 394 19.19 -17.92 -1.20
N THR A 395 18.35 -18.87 -1.64
CA THR A 395 18.25 -19.31 -3.04
C THR A 395 17.20 -18.45 -3.76
N PRO A 396 17.47 -17.88 -4.95
CA PRO A 396 16.68 -16.78 -5.51
C PRO A 396 15.55 -17.19 -6.46
N SER A 397 14.95 -18.38 -6.32
CA SER A 397 13.86 -18.81 -7.22
C SER A 397 12.53 -18.13 -6.90
N THR A 398 11.85 -17.67 -7.95
CA THR A 398 10.54 -16.99 -7.88
C THR A 398 9.46 -17.89 -7.26
N ASN A 399 9.57 -19.19 -7.52
CA ASN A 399 8.64 -20.20 -7.03
C ASN A 399 8.70 -20.38 -5.51
N LEU A 400 9.86 -20.13 -4.90
CA LEU A 400 10.04 -20.18 -3.44
C LEU A 400 9.46 -18.94 -2.77
N SER A 401 9.68 -17.75 -3.32
CA SER A 401 9.10 -16.50 -2.79
C SER A 401 7.56 -16.49 -2.85
N SER A 402 6.96 -17.02 -3.91
CA SER A 402 5.50 -17.02 -4.08
C SER A 402 4.76 -18.04 -3.19
N MET A 403 5.45 -18.99 -2.55
CA MET A 403 4.83 -20.04 -1.73
C MET A 403 3.84 -19.51 -0.69
N GLN A 404 4.23 -18.51 0.11
CA GLN A 404 3.37 -17.96 1.16
C GLN A 404 2.08 -17.35 0.57
N GLY A 405 2.21 -16.60 -0.54
CA GLY A 405 1.09 -15.98 -1.24
C GLY A 405 0.12 -16.97 -1.86
N HIS A 406 0.63 -18.06 -2.44
CA HIS A 406 -0.16 -19.18 -2.95
C HIS A 406 -0.94 -19.89 -1.83
N LEU A 407 -0.26 -20.25 -0.74
CA LEU A 407 -0.89 -20.98 0.36
C LEU A 407 -1.95 -20.16 1.09
N PHE A 408 -1.82 -18.82 1.15
CA PHE A 408 -2.90 -17.96 1.66
C PHE A 408 -4.14 -17.89 0.75
N GLN A 409 -4.04 -18.15 -0.56
CA GLN A 409 -5.23 -18.31 -1.41
C GLN A 409 -5.83 -19.71 -1.28
N LEU A 410 -4.99 -20.76 -1.37
CA LEU A 410 -5.44 -22.14 -1.25
C LEU A 410 -6.13 -22.41 0.09
N LEU A 411 -5.50 -22.05 1.20
CA LEU A 411 -5.99 -22.32 2.55
C LEU A 411 -6.96 -21.27 3.06
N ARG A 412 -7.41 -20.31 2.23
CA ARG A 412 -8.20 -19.13 2.63
C ARG A 412 -9.38 -19.44 3.55
N HIS A 413 -10.14 -20.49 3.23
CA HIS A 413 -11.30 -20.93 4.02
C HIS A 413 -10.89 -21.60 5.34
N LEU A 414 -9.79 -22.35 5.34
CA LEU A 414 -9.26 -23.01 6.54
C LEU A 414 -8.65 -21.99 7.51
N VAL A 415 -7.81 -21.06 7.03
CA VAL A 415 -7.14 -20.06 7.89
C VAL A 415 -8.09 -19.00 8.47
N SER A 416 -9.32 -18.88 7.94
CA SER A 416 -10.37 -18.07 8.57
C SER A 416 -11.04 -18.76 9.76
N HIS A 417 -10.90 -20.09 9.89
CA HIS A 417 -11.37 -20.88 11.03
C HIS A 417 -10.22 -21.27 11.98
N ARG A 418 -8.99 -21.40 11.45
CA ARG A 418 -7.79 -21.86 12.15
C ARG A 418 -6.71 -20.78 12.17
N THR A 419 -6.80 -19.91 13.17
CA THR A 419 -5.85 -18.79 13.37
C THR A 419 -4.44 -19.27 13.74
N ASP A 420 -4.32 -20.42 14.38
CA ASP A 420 -3.05 -21.11 14.63
C ASP A 420 -2.27 -21.40 13.33
N ILE A 421 -2.99 -21.89 12.30
CA ILE A 421 -2.43 -22.20 10.99
C ILE A 421 -2.14 -20.92 10.21
N ARG A 422 -3.04 -19.93 10.28
CA ARG A 422 -2.83 -18.60 9.70
C ARG A 422 -1.53 -17.97 10.20
N ASP A 423 -1.32 -18.01 11.51
CA ASP A 423 -0.19 -17.35 12.16
C ASP A 423 1.11 -18.15 11.99
N ALA A 424 1.03 -19.48 11.84
CA ALA A 424 2.17 -20.31 11.42
C ALA A 424 2.59 -20.00 9.98
N LEU A 425 1.65 -19.94 9.03
CA LEU A 425 1.93 -19.61 7.64
C LEU A 425 2.45 -18.17 7.48
N ALA A 426 1.94 -17.22 8.25
CA ALA A 426 2.42 -15.83 8.28
C ALA A 426 3.87 -15.66 8.76
N ARG A 427 4.47 -16.69 9.38
CA ARG A 427 5.87 -16.73 9.81
C ARG A 427 6.77 -17.55 8.87
N CYS A 428 6.23 -18.13 7.81
CA CYS A 428 7.00 -18.88 6.81
C CYS A 428 7.55 -17.93 5.75
N HIS A 429 8.82 -18.09 5.39
CA HIS A 429 9.52 -17.26 4.41
C HIS A 429 9.81 -18.07 3.14
N GLY A 430 10.08 -17.42 2.00
CA GLY A 430 10.43 -18.13 0.77
C GLY A 430 11.64 -19.06 0.94
N GLY A 431 11.44 -20.36 0.69
CA GLY A 431 12.45 -21.41 0.89
C GLY A 431 12.59 -21.94 2.33
N ASP A 432 11.76 -21.49 3.29
CA ASP A 432 11.72 -21.98 4.67
C ASP A 432 10.94 -23.30 4.79
N MET A 433 11.45 -24.32 4.11
CA MET A 433 10.78 -25.63 3.97
C MET A 433 10.42 -26.29 5.31
N PRO A 434 11.25 -26.27 6.37
CA PRO A 434 10.87 -26.85 7.67
C PRO A 434 9.62 -26.22 8.29
N ASN A 435 9.43 -24.90 8.17
CA ASN A 435 8.23 -24.22 8.66
C ASN A 435 7.02 -24.46 7.75
N PHE A 436 7.20 -24.55 6.43
CA PHE A 436 6.11 -24.99 5.55
C PHE A 436 5.66 -26.43 5.84
N GLU A 437 6.58 -27.37 6.10
CA GLU A 437 6.21 -28.74 6.53
C GLU A 437 5.53 -28.78 7.91
N LYS A 438 5.82 -27.82 8.80
CA LYS A 438 5.03 -27.62 10.03
C LYS A 438 3.60 -27.17 9.71
N VAL A 439 3.40 -26.29 8.72
CA VAL A 439 2.06 -25.91 8.24
C VAL A 439 1.33 -27.12 7.62
N VAL A 440 2.01 -27.97 6.84
CA VAL A 440 1.44 -29.24 6.31
C VAL A 440 0.88 -30.09 7.45
N LYS A 441 1.68 -30.36 8.50
CA LYS A 441 1.25 -31.16 9.65
C LYS A 441 0.05 -30.57 10.39
N LEU A 442 0.01 -29.25 10.56
CA LEU A 442 -1.13 -28.58 11.20
C LEU A 442 -2.40 -28.66 10.32
N VAL A 443 -2.27 -28.52 9.01
CA VAL A 443 -3.38 -28.68 8.06
C VAL A 443 -3.88 -30.12 8.05
N ASP A 444 -3.00 -31.14 7.99
CA ASP A 444 -3.39 -32.56 8.11
C ASP A 444 -4.24 -32.81 9.37
N GLN A 445 -3.81 -32.27 10.52
CA GLN A 445 -4.52 -32.37 11.79
C GLN A 445 -5.87 -31.64 11.77
N ALA A 446 -5.93 -30.44 11.19
CA ALA A 446 -7.16 -29.67 11.08
C ALA A 446 -8.18 -30.34 10.13
N VAL A 447 -7.74 -30.86 8.99
CA VAL A 447 -8.63 -31.61 8.07
C VAL A 447 -9.17 -32.88 8.75
N LYS A 448 -8.32 -33.62 9.48
CA LYS A 448 -8.77 -34.76 10.31
C LYS A 448 -9.86 -34.34 11.31
N GLN A 449 -9.64 -33.27 12.08
CA GLN A 449 -10.59 -32.77 13.06
C GLN A 449 -11.93 -32.37 12.41
N GLY A 450 -11.89 -31.57 11.34
CA GLY A 450 -13.10 -31.16 10.61
C GLY A 450 -13.89 -32.34 10.04
N MET A 451 -13.22 -33.36 9.49
CA MET A 451 -13.90 -34.59 9.05
C MET A 451 -14.55 -35.36 10.20
N GLN A 452 -13.90 -35.45 11.37
CA GLN A 452 -14.47 -36.08 12.55
C GLN A 452 -15.67 -35.31 13.10
N GLU A 453 -15.61 -33.97 13.13
CA GLU A 453 -16.74 -33.09 13.48
C GLU A 453 -17.92 -33.24 12.51
N TYR A 454 -17.65 -33.44 11.21
CA TYR A 454 -18.69 -33.70 10.20
C TYR A 454 -19.41 -35.01 10.46
N GLU A 455 -18.70 -36.12 10.71
CA GLU A 455 -19.33 -37.41 10.97
C GLU A 455 -20.09 -37.47 12.30
N GLN A 456 -19.60 -36.76 13.33
CA GLN A 456 -20.28 -36.66 14.62
C GLN A 456 -21.55 -35.79 14.59
N ASN A 457 -21.76 -35.00 13.53
CA ASN A 457 -22.89 -34.07 13.41
C ASN A 457 -23.79 -34.42 12.20
N PRO A 458 -24.90 -35.16 12.42
CA PRO A 458 -25.85 -35.50 11.35
C PRO A 458 -26.43 -34.25 10.66
N ASP A 459 -26.77 -33.22 11.45
CA ASP A 459 -27.39 -31.97 11.03
C ASP A 459 -26.35 -30.89 10.61
N TRP A 460 -25.21 -31.31 10.04
CA TRP A 460 -24.15 -30.39 9.64
C TRP A 460 -24.64 -29.31 8.67
N LYS A 461 -24.80 -28.09 9.17
CA LYS A 461 -25.02 -26.89 8.35
C LYS A 461 -23.67 -26.28 8.03
N HIS A 462 -23.43 -25.96 6.76
CA HIS A 462 -22.21 -25.27 6.35
C HIS A 462 -22.07 -23.97 7.14
N VAL A 463 -21.01 -23.86 7.94
CA VAL A 463 -20.73 -22.66 8.73
C VAL A 463 -20.51 -21.49 7.76
N VAL A 464 -21.49 -20.60 7.70
CA VAL A 464 -21.34 -19.30 7.04
C VAL A 464 -20.59 -18.40 8.01
N PRO A 465 -19.40 -17.86 7.66
CA PRO A 465 -18.73 -16.87 8.49
C PRO A 465 -19.71 -15.74 8.79
N ALA A 466 -19.91 -15.44 10.09
CA ALA A 466 -21.02 -14.63 10.55
C ALA A 466 -21.16 -13.33 9.74
N SER A 467 -22.22 -13.25 8.93
CA SER A 467 -22.56 -12.00 8.24
C SER A 467 -22.85 -10.95 9.30
N LYS A 468 -22.26 -9.76 9.15
CA LYS A 468 -22.59 -8.60 10.00
C LYS A 468 -24.12 -8.48 10.12
N PRO A 469 -24.67 -8.25 11.32
CA PRO A 469 -26.12 -8.07 11.48
C PRO A 469 -26.62 -6.97 10.52
N GLY A 470 -27.66 -7.28 9.75
CA GLY A 470 -28.29 -6.35 8.79
C GLY A 470 -27.92 -6.52 7.31
N VAL A 471 -27.11 -7.50 6.91
CA VAL A 471 -26.79 -7.75 5.48
C VAL A 471 -27.83 -8.66 4.82
N VAL A 472 -28.58 -8.13 3.87
CA VAL A 472 -29.55 -8.85 3.04
C VAL A 472 -28.89 -9.29 1.74
N LYS A 473 -28.44 -10.55 1.70
CA LYS A 473 -27.92 -11.16 0.46
C LYS A 473 -29.01 -11.32 -0.58
N SER A 474 -28.67 -11.04 -1.84
CA SER A 474 -29.51 -11.28 -3.01
C SER A 474 -29.84 -12.77 -3.16
N GLU A 475 -30.93 -13.10 -3.88
CA GLU A 475 -31.25 -14.50 -4.19
C GLU A 475 -30.17 -15.15 -5.06
N GLU A 476 -29.58 -14.40 -5.99
CA GLU A 476 -28.45 -14.86 -6.82
C GLU A 476 -27.21 -15.19 -5.99
N SER A 477 -26.83 -14.34 -5.02
CA SER A 477 -25.72 -14.63 -4.09
C SER A 477 -26.03 -15.77 -3.15
N LYS A 478 -27.27 -15.91 -2.67
CA LYS A 478 -27.70 -17.05 -1.85
C LYS A 478 -27.59 -18.36 -2.64
N ALA A 479 -28.15 -18.42 -3.84
CA ALA A 479 -28.07 -19.58 -4.73
C ALA A 479 -26.63 -19.90 -5.15
N THR A 480 -25.80 -18.87 -5.39
CA THR A 480 -24.35 -19.01 -5.64
C THR A 480 -23.66 -19.65 -4.44
N MET A 481 -23.86 -19.12 -3.23
CA MET A 481 -23.29 -19.70 -2.01
C MET A 481 -23.77 -21.14 -1.79
N GLU A 482 -25.07 -21.39 -1.90
CA GLU A 482 -25.64 -22.73 -1.77
C GLU A 482 -25.04 -23.71 -2.78
N LYS A 483 -24.82 -23.31 -4.04
CA LYS A 483 -24.19 -24.14 -5.08
C LYS A 483 -22.74 -24.53 -4.75
N TYR A 484 -21.90 -23.56 -4.36
CA TYR A 484 -20.45 -23.77 -4.27
C TYR A 484 -19.88 -23.95 -2.86
N GLN A 485 -20.58 -23.58 -1.79
CA GLN A 485 -20.03 -23.69 -0.42
C GLN A 485 -19.78 -25.15 -0.05
N ARG A 486 -18.64 -25.42 0.59
CA ARG A 486 -18.21 -26.72 1.10
C ARG A 486 -17.70 -26.55 2.54
N PRO A 487 -17.47 -27.63 3.30
CA PRO A 487 -16.77 -27.52 4.57
C PRO A 487 -15.39 -26.87 4.42
N TRP A 488 -14.90 -26.19 5.46
CA TRP A 488 -13.71 -25.33 5.37
C TRP A 488 -12.39 -26.06 5.11
N TRP A 489 -12.38 -27.40 5.25
CA TRP A 489 -11.24 -28.29 4.92
C TRP A 489 -11.20 -28.76 3.45
N VAL A 490 -12.17 -28.35 2.63
CA VAL A 490 -12.32 -28.76 1.23
C VAL A 490 -12.06 -27.55 0.31
N CYS A 491 -11.34 -27.78 -0.79
CA CYS A 491 -11.16 -26.80 -1.86
C CYS A 491 -12.51 -26.27 -2.36
N GLN A 492 -12.66 -24.96 -2.43
CA GLN A 492 -13.89 -24.30 -2.86
C GLN A 492 -13.60 -22.85 -3.30
N PRO A 493 -14.40 -22.27 -4.21
CA PRO A 493 -14.18 -20.91 -4.69
C PRO A 493 -14.43 -19.84 -3.62
N PHE A 494 -13.59 -18.80 -3.61
CA PHE A 494 -13.92 -17.58 -2.89
C PHE A 494 -15.00 -16.76 -3.62
N ILE A 495 -16.23 -16.79 -3.10
CA ILE A 495 -17.33 -15.95 -3.58
C ILE A 495 -17.15 -14.54 -3.02
N ARG A 496 -16.85 -13.57 -3.89
CA ARG A 496 -16.90 -12.14 -3.56
C ARG A 496 -18.36 -11.70 -3.38
N PRO A 497 -18.69 -10.84 -2.39
CA PRO A 497 -19.98 -10.16 -2.34
C PRO A 497 -20.23 -9.34 -3.62
N LEU A 498 -21.49 -9.23 -4.04
CA LEU A 498 -21.90 -8.30 -5.09
C LEU A 498 -21.70 -6.84 -4.64
N PRO A 499 -21.61 -5.85 -5.53
CA PRO A 499 -21.43 -4.43 -5.16
C PRO A 499 -22.45 -3.93 -4.14
N GLU A 500 -23.71 -4.34 -4.27
CA GLU A 500 -24.84 -3.99 -3.38
C GLU A 500 -24.65 -4.60 -1.98
N GLU A 501 -24.17 -5.84 -1.91
CA GLU A 501 -23.84 -6.52 -0.66
C GLU A 501 -22.56 -5.95 -0.05
N ALA A 502 -21.59 -5.56 -0.87
CA ALA A 502 -20.38 -4.88 -0.47
C ALA A 502 -20.70 -3.50 0.14
N LEU A 503 -21.70 -2.78 -0.38
CA LEU A 503 -22.25 -1.54 0.20
C LEU A 503 -22.83 -1.82 1.59
N GLN A 504 -23.73 -2.80 1.72
CA GLN A 504 -24.34 -3.18 3.01
C GLN A 504 -23.32 -3.63 4.07
N ILE A 505 -22.28 -4.36 3.65
CA ILE A 505 -21.18 -4.81 4.53
C ILE A 505 -20.26 -3.63 4.95
N GLY A 506 -20.39 -2.47 4.32
CA GLY A 506 -19.52 -1.30 4.54
C GLY A 506 -18.13 -1.51 3.95
N SER A 507 -18.04 -2.17 2.80
CA SER A 507 -16.81 -2.43 2.05
C SER A 507 -16.79 -1.76 0.66
N LEU A 508 -17.96 -1.43 0.10
CA LEU A 508 -18.11 -0.42 -0.94
C LEU A 508 -18.75 0.83 -0.31
N GLN A 509 -18.54 2.00 -0.89
CA GLN A 509 -19.31 3.21 -0.59
C GLN A 509 -19.78 3.86 -1.90
N LEU A 510 -21.03 4.35 -1.92
CA LEU A 510 -21.58 5.11 -3.03
C LEU A 510 -20.78 6.39 -3.27
N LYS A 511 -20.57 6.74 -4.55
CA LYS A 511 -19.90 8.00 -4.91
C LYS A 511 -20.82 9.18 -4.56
N LYS A 512 -20.22 10.35 -4.29
CA LYS A 512 -20.92 11.59 -3.89
C LYS A 512 -22.11 11.95 -4.82
N LYS A 513 -22.02 11.64 -6.12
CA LYS A 513 -23.10 11.89 -7.10
C LYS A 513 -24.31 10.95 -6.94
N ASP A 514 -24.06 9.70 -6.57
CA ASP A 514 -25.11 8.67 -6.49
C ASP A 514 -25.86 8.78 -5.16
N LYS A 515 -25.16 9.13 -4.06
CA LYS A 515 -25.79 9.48 -2.77
C LYS A 515 -26.77 10.65 -2.90
N LEU A 516 -26.41 11.69 -3.66
CA LEU A 516 -27.29 12.85 -3.91
C LEU A 516 -28.55 12.48 -4.70
N ALA A 517 -28.48 11.47 -5.59
CA ALA A 517 -29.65 11.00 -6.34
C ALA A 517 -30.59 10.14 -5.46
N GLU A 518 -30.02 9.33 -4.56
CA GLU A 518 -30.76 8.51 -3.60
C GLU A 518 -31.39 9.37 -2.49
N GLU A 519 -30.66 10.38 -1.99
CA GLU A 519 -31.19 11.40 -1.06
C GLU A 519 -32.34 12.20 -1.69
N ALA A 520 -32.26 12.55 -2.98
CA ALA A 520 -33.35 13.23 -3.69
C ALA A 520 -34.63 12.38 -3.79
N GLN A 521 -34.52 11.06 -3.98
CA GLN A 521 -35.68 10.15 -4.01
C GLN A 521 -36.26 9.89 -2.61
N LEU A 522 -35.43 9.90 -1.57
CA LEU A 522 -35.86 9.75 -0.17
C LEU A 522 -36.53 10.99 0.42
N ILE A 523 -36.26 12.18 -0.12
CA ILE A 523 -36.94 13.43 0.25
C ILE A 523 -38.40 13.42 -0.22
N ASP A 524 -38.65 12.95 -1.44
CA ASP A 524 -39.99 12.92 -2.05
C ASP A 524 -40.96 12.01 -1.26
N THR A 525 -40.47 10.87 -0.76
CA THR A 525 -41.27 9.92 0.04
C THR A 525 -41.46 10.28 1.51
N LYS A 526 -40.78 11.32 2.02
CA LYS A 526 -40.92 11.77 3.43
C LYS A 526 -41.79 13.02 3.61
N ALA A 527 -42.20 13.68 2.52
CA ALA A 527 -43.07 14.85 2.59
C ALA A 527 -44.49 14.54 3.11
N ASP A 528 -44.97 13.30 2.94
CA ASP A 528 -46.36 12.91 3.25
C ASP A 528 -46.60 12.43 4.70
N ALA A 529 -45.57 12.39 5.57
CA ALA A 529 -45.64 11.64 6.83
C ALA A 529 -45.07 12.36 8.08
N VAL A 530 -45.48 13.60 8.36
CA VAL A 530 -45.26 14.25 9.67
C VAL A 530 -46.49 15.07 10.10
N ASN A 531 -47.22 14.59 11.11
CA ASN A 531 -48.11 15.41 11.95
C ASN A 531 -48.36 14.70 13.31
N GLY A 532 -48.16 15.42 14.41
CA GLY A 532 -48.33 14.94 15.79
C GLY A 532 -47.08 14.27 16.40
N GLU A 533 -46.73 14.45 17.68
CA GLU A 533 -47.29 15.29 18.77
C GLU A 533 -46.15 15.76 19.70
N GLN A 534 -46.42 16.75 20.57
CA GLN A 534 -45.52 17.19 21.65
C GLN A 534 -45.96 16.58 22.98
N GLU A 535 -45.02 16.24 23.88
CA GLU A 535 -45.31 16.29 25.33
C GLU A 535 -44.06 16.49 26.22
N ASN A 536 -44.31 16.69 27.52
CA ASN A 536 -43.49 17.51 28.42
C ASN A 536 -42.35 16.81 29.18
N GLY A 537 -41.35 17.60 29.55
CA GLY A 537 -40.13 17.14 30.21
C GLY A 537 -40.25 16.75 31.69
N ASN A 538 -39.23 16.01 32.12
CA ASN A 538 -38.62 16.13 33.44
C ASN A 538 -37.13 15.75 33.35
N GLY A 539 -36.31 16.16 34.31
CA GLY A 539 -34.84 16.07 34.21
C GLY A 539 -34.32 14.65 33.96
N ALA A 540 -33.92 14.36 32.72
CA ALA A 540 -33.41 13.07 32.30
C ALA A 540 -31.87 13.00 32.40
N PRO A 541 -31.28 11.81 32.66
CA PRO A 541 -29.89 11.58 32.31
C PRO A 541 -29.69 11.77 30.80
N VAL A 542 -28.45 12.02 30.36
CA VAL A 542 -28.08 12.24 28.94
C VAL A 542 -28.74 11.16 28.08
N SER A 543 -29.70 11.57 27.24
CA SER A 543 -30.66 10.62 26.62
C SER A 543 -30.05 9.80 25.49
N SER A 544 -28.87 10.21 25.00
CA SER A 544 -28.18 9.61 23.86
C SER A 544 -26.66 9.81 23.98
N LEU A 545 -25.93 8.70 23.94
CA LEU A 545 -24.49 8.65 23.70
C LEU A 545 -24.29 8.05 22.31
N GLU A 546 -23.65 8.77 21.39
CA GLU A 546 -23.54 8.36 19.99
C GLU A 546 -22.14 8.61 19.41
N PRO A 547 -21.62 7.84 18.44
CA PRO A 547 -20.55 8.29 17.57
C PRO A 547 -21.08 9.29 16.54
N ALA A 548 -20.17 9.96 15.84
CA ALA A 548 -20.49 10.82 14.69
C ALA A 548 -21.17 10.12 13.47
N ASN A 549 -21.73 8.93 13.63
CA ASN A 549 -22.55 8.20 12.66
C ASN A 549 -23.95 7.79 13.18
N GLY A 550 -24.40 8.30 14.34
CA GLY A 550 -25.78 8.20 14.81
C GLY A 550 -26.23 6.82 15.30
N LYS A 551 -25.31 6.00 15.84
CA LYS A 551 -25.65 4.76 16.57
C LYS A 551 -25.58 5.01 18.08
N PRO A 552 -26.34 4.32 18.94
CA PRO A 552 -26.04 4.34 20.37
C PRO A 552 -24.68 3.67 20.66
N ILE A 553 -23.92 4.20 21.61
CA ILE A 553 -22.74 3.55 22.20
C ILE A 553 -22.90 3.45 23.73
N ASP A 554 -22.25 2.45 24.32
CA ASP A 554 -22.13 2.36 25.77
C ASP A 554 -21.08 3.34 26.33
N GLU A 555 -21.07 3.49 27.66
CA GLU A 555 -20.17 4.37 28.40
C GLU A 555 -18.68 3.98 28.23
N GLU A 556 -18.37 2.69 28.15
CA GLU A 556 -16.99 2.21 28.06
C GLU A 556 -16.39 2.48 26.66
N GLU A 557 -17.22 2.45 25.61
CA GLU A 557 -16.86 2.88 24.26
C GLU A 557 -16.57 4.39 24.13
N LEU A 558 -17.02 5.25 25.05
CA LEU A 558 -16.54 6.64 25.11
C LEU A 558 -15.06 6.73 25.50
N PHE A 559 -14.62 5.88 26.44
CA PHE A 559 -13.26 5.90 27.00
C PHE A 559 -12.22 5.28 26.07
N LYS A 560 -12.60 4.25 25.29
CA LYS A 560 -11.73 3.55 24.32
C LYS A 560 -11.39 4.38 23.09
N TYR A 561 -10.32 4.00 22.37
CA TYR A 561 -10.06 4.52 21.02
C TYR A 561 -10.83 3.72 19.96
N THR A 562 -11.57 4.41 19.09
CA THR A 562 -12.53 3.80 18.14
C THR A 562 -12.34 4.23 16.67
N ASN A 563 -11.57 5.30 16.41
CA ASN A 563 -11.42 5.85 15.06
C ASN A 563 -10.57 4.99 14.10
N GLY A 564 -9.78 4.01 14.59
CA GLY A 564 -9.08 3.06 13.73
C GLY A 564 -8.24 2.02 14.48
N ARG A 565 -7.43 1.28 13.72
CA ARG A 565 -6.52 0.20 14.18
C ARG A 565 -5.06 0.65 14.02
N PHE A 566 -4.13 -0.05 14.69
CA PHE A 566 -2.69 0.24 14.66
C PHE A 566 -1.92 -0.95 14.09
N LEU A 567 -0.94 -0.69 13.22
CA LEU A 567 -0.12 -1.75 12.61
C LEU A 567 0.92 -2.34 13.57
N ILE A 568 1.35 -1.56 14.58
CA ILE A 568 2.43 -1.92 15.51
C ILE A 568 1.97 -1.64 16.94
N ASN A 569 2.20 -2.60 17.84
CA ASN A 569 1.90 -2.55 19.27
C ASN A 569 0.45 -2.10 19.59
N GLU A 570 -0.53 -2.64 18.87
CA GLU A 570 -1.91 -2.14 18.92
C GLU A 570 -2.51 -2.09 20.32
N GLU A 571 -2.33 -3.13 21.13
CA GLU A 571 -2.80 -3.15 22.53
C GLU A 571 -2.21 -1.99 23.34
N GLN A 572 -0.90 -1.76 23.21
CA GLN A 572 -0.20 -0.64 23.86
C GLN A 572 -0.73 0.72 23.36
N GLN A 573 -0.96 0.86 22.05
CA GLN A 573 -1.44 2.09 21.42
C GLN A 573 -2.90 2.42 21.80
N LEU A 574 -3.73 1.40 21.98
CA LEU A 574 -5.11 1.50 22.48
C LEU A 574 -5.13 1.82 23.98
N GLN A 575 -4.32 1.12 24.79
CA GLN A 575 -4.16 1.39 26.23
C GLN A 575 -3.68 2.82 26.48
N GLN A 576 -2.72 3.30 25.70
CA GLN A 576 -2.21 4.68 25.71
C GLN A 576 -3.23 5.75 25.29
N ARG A 577 -4.33 5.36 24.63
CA ARG A 577 -5.44 6.25 24.21
C ARG A 577 -6.75 5.96 24.92
N TYR A 578 -6.73 5.10 25.93
CA TYR A 578 -7.85 4.85 26.83
C TYR A 578 -7.90 5.96 27.88
N LEU A 579 -9.06 6.60 28.02
CA LEU A 579 -9.27 7.68 28.98
C LEU A 579 -10.62 7.51 29.68
N LYS A 580 -10.59 6.95 30.90
CA LYS A 580 -11.73 7.00 31.83
C LYS A 580 -11.80 8.36 32.53
N PHE A 581 -13.00 8.93 32.63
CA PHE A 581 -13.32 10.21 33.29
C PHE A 581 -14.76 10.18 33.82
N ASP A 582 -15.11 11.10 34.73
CA ASP A 582 -16.48 11.22 35.26
C ASP A 582 -17.38 11.98 34.27
N ILE A 583 -18.30 11.25 33.62
CA ILE A 583 -19.23 11.80 32.62
C ILE A 583 -20.22 12.80 33.25
N PRO A 584 -20.92 12.51 34.37
CA PRO A 584 -21.77 13.48 35.06
C PRO A 584 -21.06 14.81 35.39
N ARG A 585 -19.83 14.77 35.89
CA ARG A 585 -19.03 15.96 36.21
C ARG A 585 -18.61 16.72 34.96
N LEU A 586 -18.19 16.02 33.90
CA LEU A 586 -17.92 16.65 32.60
C LEU A 586 -19.17 17.33 32.03
N CYS A 587 -20.34 16.70 32.16
CA CYS A 587 -21.62 17.28 31.75
C CYS A 587 -21.98 18.52 32.56
N ALA A 588 -21.76 18.52 33.88
CA ALA A 588 -21.99 19.69 34.72
C ALA A 588 -21.09 20.87 34.33
N VAL A 589 -19.80 20.62 34.06
CA VAL A 589 -18.86 21.63 33.56
C VAL A 589 -19.29 22.17 32.19
N ALA A 590 -19.62 21.29 31.24
CA ALA A 590 -20.06 21.69 29.90
C ALA A 590 -21.41 22.43 29.90
N ALA A 591 -22.34 22.04 30.79
CA ALA A 591 -23.62 22.71 30.98
C ALA A 591 -23.44 24.16 31.45
N ALA A 592 -22.50 24.39 32.38
CA ALA A 592 -22.16 25.71 32.91
C ALA A 592 -21.22 26.54 32.01
N ALA A 593 -20.58 25.95 31.00
CA ALA A 593 -19.63 26.63 30.13
C ALA A 593 -20.34 27.55 29.11
N GLY A 594 -20.01 28.84 29.08
CA GLY A 594 -20.61 29.83 28.18
C GLY A 594 -21.59 30.78 28.89
N PRO A 595 -22.39 31.57 28.14
CA PRO A 595 -23.24 32.63 28.71
C PRO A 595 -24.50 32.13 29.41
N SER A 596 -25.01 30.95 29.04
CA SER A 596 -26.18 30.30 29.63
C SER A 596 -25.82 28.97 30.27
N ILE A 597 -26.33 28.73 31.49
CA ILE A 597 -26.33 27.40 32.11
C ILE A 597 -27.49 26.63 31.51
N SER A 598 -27.21 25.52 30.82
CA SER A 598 -28.23 24.67 30.21
C SER A 598 -27.79 23.20 30.21
N PRO A 599 -28.64 22.23 30.62
CA PRO A 599 -28.26 20.82 30.73
C PRO A 599 -27.79 20.21 29.40
N ILE A 600 -26.87 19.24 29.46
CA ILE A 600 -26.46 18.45 28.29
C ILE A 600 -27.52 17.40 27.97
N VAL A 601 -27.98 17.36 26.72
CA VAL A 601 -29.01 16.42 26.25
C VAL A 601 -28.45 15.26 25.43
N SER A 602 -27.36 15.48 24.69
CA SER A 602 -26.69 14.44 23.88
C SER A 602 -25.18 14.63 23.84
N ILE A 603 -24.44 13.52 23.75
CA ILE A 603 -22.99 13.51 23.56
C ILE A 603 -22.64 12.71 22.30
N SER A 604 -22.01 13.37 21.33
CA SER A 604 -21.52 12.75 20.10
C SER A 604 -20.01 12.64 20.08
N LYS A 605 -19.46 11.42 20.09
CA LYS A 605 -18.02 11.16 20.01
C LYS A 605 -17.48 11.48 18.62
N MET A 606 -16.64 12.51 18.53
CA MET A 606 -15.92 12.90 17.31
C MET A 606 -14.55 12.20 17.22
N GLU A 607 -13.84 12.19 18.36
CA GLU A 607 -12.52 11.57 18.60
C GLU A 607 -11.36 12.08 17.72
N GLY A 608 -10.17 12.28 18.33
CA GLY A 608 -8.94 12.67 17.65
C GLY A 608 -7.78 11.71 17.96
N GLY A 609 -6.70 11.78 17.18
CA GLY A 609 -5.53 10.89 17.33
C GLY A 609 -4.82 10.98 18.70
N PHE A 610 -4.90 12.13 19.35
CA PHE A 610 -4.25 12.42 20.64
C PHE A 610 -5.23 12.78 21.78
N CYS A 611 -6.53 12.88 21.51
CA CYS A 611 -7.50 13.33 22.50
C CYS A 611 -8.89 12.76 22.27
N LYS A 612 -9.68 12.66 23.34
CA LYS A 612 -11.11 12.41 23.25
C LYS A 612 -11.79 13.76 23.00
N ALA A 613 -12.29 13.93 21.78
CA ALA A 613 -13.10 15.06 21.37
C ALA A 613 -14.58 14.64 21.33
N LEU A 614 -15.41 15.29 22.12
CA LEU A 614 -16.85 15.04 22.26
C LEU A 614 -17.62 16.30 21.89
N LEU A 615 -18.57 16.21 20.97
CA LEU A 615 -19.53 17.27 20.70
C LEU A 615 -20.70 17.11 21.69
N MET A 616 -20.99 18.13 22.48
CA MET A 616 -22.02 18.10 23.53
C MET A 616 -23.09 19.12 23.19
N ARG A 617 -24.35 18.67 23.06
CA ARG A 617 -25.51 19.53 22.80
C ARG A 617 -26.18 19.89 24.12
N LYS A 618 -26.47 21.17 24.32
CA LYS A 618 -27.27 21.67 25.43
C LYS A 618 -28.77 21.66 25.11
N ALA A 619 -29.62 21.70 26.14
CA ALA A 619 -31.08 21.77 26.01
C ALA A 619 -31.57 23.08 25.37
N ASP A 620 -30.77 24.16 25.41
CA ASP A 620 -31.04 25.43 24.72
C ASP A 620 -30.64 25.42 23.23
N GLY A 621 -30.20 24.26 22.71
CA GLY A 621 -29.76 24.07 21.33
C GLY A 621 -28.31 24.43 21.07
N THR A 622 -27.61 25.08 22.01
CA THR A 622 -26.18 25.41 21.85
C THR A 622 -25.31 24.15 21.85
N GLU A 623 -24.16 24.22 21.18
CA GLU A 623 -23.20 23.12 21.06
C GLU A 623 -21.81 23.56 21.51
N VAL A 624 -21.19 22.75 22.35
CA VAL A 624 -19.79 22.92 22.79
C VAL A 624 -19.00 21.66 22.46
N VAL A 625 -17.67 21.78 22.42
CA VAL A 625 -16.78 20.62 22.29
C VAL A 625 -16.11 20.40 23.64
N ALA A 626 -16.02 19.17 24.11
CA ALA A 626 -15.13 18.78 25.20
C ALA A 626 -13.92 18.03 24.64
N LYS A 627 -12.72 18.51 24.96
CA LYS A 627 -11.44 17.92 24.54
C LYS A 627 -10.68 17.45 25.78
N LEU A 628 -10.45 16.14 25.89
CA LEU A 628 -9.66 15.53 26.96
C LEU A 628 -8.37 14.92 26.37
N PRO A 629 -7.16 15.37 26.77
CA PRO A 629 -5.90 14.88 26.23
C PRO A 629 -5.57 13.45 26.69
N SER A 630 -5.05 12.63 25.79
CA SER A 630 -4.52 11.28 26.10
C SER A 630 -3.11 11.36 26.71
N SER A 631 -2.68 10.31 27.42
CA SER A 631 -1.35 10.26 28.06
C SER A 631 -0.16 10.34 27.09
N ILE A 632 -0.40 10.13 25.79
CA ILE A 632 0.59 10.28 24.71
C ILE A 632 0.78 11.71 24.22
N VAL A 633 -0.03 12.67 24.68
CA VAL A 633 -0.04 14.03 24.13
C VAL A 633 1.33 14.68 24.28
N GLY A 634 1.84 14.69 25.51
CA GLY A 634 3.06 15.39 25.89
C GLY A 634 3.12 15.39 27.41
N PRO A 635 3.85 16.32 28.04
CA PRO A 635 3.76 16.50 29.48
C PRO A 635 2.33 16.82 29.89
N ALA A 636 1.80 16.04 30.84
CA ALA A 636 0.55 16.34 31.53
C ALA A 636 0.62 17.77 32.10
N ARG A 637 -0.53 18.42 32.25
CA ARG A 637 -0.73 19.83 32.61
C ARG A 637 -0.23 20.83 31.57
N ASN A 638 1.05 20.76 31.17
CA ASN A 638 1.66 21.76 30.30
C ASN A 638 1.03 21.79 28.91
N SER A 639 0.68 20.62 28.36
CA SER A 639 0.06 20.51 27.03
C SER A 639 -1.31 21.20 26.97
N THR A 640 -2.15 20.99 28.00
CA THR A 640 -3.47 21.62 28.13
C THR A 640 -3.35 23.12 28.35
N ALA A 641 -2.48 23.54 29.28
CA ALA A 641 -2.26 24.95 29.59
C ALA A 641 -1.70 25.72 28.37
N SER A 642 -0.78 25.11 27.60
CA SER A 642 -0.20 25.69 26.40
C SER A 642 -1.24 25.89 25.29
N GLU A 643 -2.10 24.90 25.01
CA GLU A 643 -3.16 25.05 23.99
C GLU A 643 -4.17 26.15 24.38
N VAL A 644 -4.57 26.22 25.66
CA VAL A 644 -5.47 27.28 26.15
C VAL A 644 -4.81 28.66 26.08
N ALA A 645 -3.53 28.77 26.44
CA ALA A 645 -2.78 30.02 26.34
C ALA A 645 -2.67 30.48 24.87
N THR A 646 -2.36 29.57 23.95
CA THR A 646 -2.29 29.85 22.50
C THR A 646 -3.63 30.32 21.95
N LEU A 647 -4.73 29.60 22.19
CA LEU A 647 -6.07 30.00 21.73
C LEU A 647 -6.47 31.38 22.26
N LYS A 648 -6.27 31.63 23.56
CA LYS A 648 -6.56 32.93 24.18
C LYS A 648 -5.67 34.06 23.68
N TYR A 649 -4.41 33.78 23.36
CA TYR A 649 -3.50 34.76 22.77
C TYR A 649 -3.93 35.11 21.35
N VAL A 650 -4.13 34.10 20.49
CA VAL A 650 -4.53 34.28 19.08
C VAL A 650 -5.85 35.05 18.99
N ARG A 651 -6.87 34.68 19.79
CA ARG A 651 -8.18 35.36 19.81
C ARG A 651 -8.12 36.81 20.30
N LYS A 652 -7.21 37.15 21.21
CA LYS A 652 -7.08 38.51 21.78
C LYS A 652 -6.16 39.42 20.96
N HIS A 653 -5.11 38.88 20.34
CA HIS A 653 -4.00 39.66 19.77
C HIS A 653 -3.86 39.55 18.24
N THR A 654 -4.73 38.78 17.57
CA THR A 654 -4.71 38.64 16.10
C THR A 654 -6.11 38.72 15.49
N SER A 655 -6.19 38.89 14.17
CA SER A 655 -7.45 38.76 13.43
C SER A 655 -7.75 37.32 12.99
N ILE A 656 -7.00 36.33 13.47
CA ILE A 656 -7.20 34.92 13.10
C ILE A 656 -8.39 34.38 13.91
N PRO A 657 -9.46 33.91 13.27
CA PRO A 657 -10.64 33.42 13.98
C PRO A 657 -10.34 32.05 14.59
N VAL A 658 -10.49 31.94 15.91
CA VAL A 658 -10.33 30.70 16.66
C VAL A 658 -11.46 30.57 17.70
N PRO A 659 -11.88 29.34 18.06
CA PRO A 659 -12.92 29.14 19.09
C PRO A 659 -12.52 29.75 20.44
N ASP A 660 -13.49 30.28 21.20
CA ASP A 660 -13.21 30.66 22.60
C ASP A 660 -12.99 29.43 23.48
N VAL A 661 -12.31 29.63 24.60
CA VAL A 661 -12.14 28.61 25.64
C VAL A 661 -13.05 28.96 26.81
N LEU A 662 -14.23 28.33 26.84
CA LEU A 662 -15.31 28.60 27.78
C LEU A 662 -15.01 28.06 29.19
N ALA A 663 -14.44 26.86 29.28
CA ALA A 663 -13.95 26.26 30.52
C ALA A 663 -12.73 25.39 30.23
N TRP A 664 -11.84 25.19 31.22
CA TRP A 664 -10.69 24.29 31.10
C TRP A 664 -10.13 23.97 32.48
N ASN A 665 -9.43 22.83 32.59
CA ASN A 665 -8.61 22.51 33.75
C ASN A 665 -7.42 21.64 33.32
N SER A 666 -6.21 22.02 33.70
CA SER A 666 -4.96 21.30 33.43
C SER A 666 -4.48 20.42 34.59
N ASP A 667 -5.22 20.35 35.70
CA ASP A 667 -4.96 19.42 36.79
C ASP A 667 -5.82 18.16 36.60
N ALA A 668 -5.19 16.98 36.53
CA ALA A 668 -5.89 15.71 36.39
C ALA A 668 -6.64 15.28 37.67
N PHE A 669 -6.39 15.90 38.82
CA PHE A 669 -7.03 15.57 40.11
C PHE A 669 -8.34 16.33 40.38
N ASN A 670 -8.86 17.07 39.39
CA ASN A 670 -10.16 17.75 39.51
C ASN A 670 -11.36 16.77 39.50
N ASP A 671 -12.57 17.25 39.79
CA ASP A 671 -13.82 16.46 39.84
C ASP A 671 -14.11 15.57 38.60
N VAL A 672 -13.64 15.94 37.40
CA VAL A 672 -13.79 15.13 36.17
C VAL A 672 -12.80 13.95 36.14
N GLY A 673 -11.77 13.97 36.97
CA GLY A 673 -10.69 12.98 37.04
C GLY A 673 -9.66 13.06 35.90
N ARG A 674 -9.76 14.07 35.04
CA ARG A 674 -8.89 14.31 33.88
C ARG A 674 -8.76 15.79 33.56
N GLU A 675 -7.66 16.14 32.91
CA GLU A 675 -7.52 17.42 32.22
C GLU A 675 -8.59 17.58 31.13
N TYR A 676 -9.04 18.81 30.88
CA TYR A 676 -10.01 19.10 29.83
C TYR A 676 -9.91 20.54 29.32
N ILE A 677 -10.38 20.75 28.08
CA ILE A 677 -10.69 22.04 27.49
C ILE A 677 -12.10 21.97 26.92
N ILE A 678 -12.97 22.93 27.25
CA ILE A 678 -14.30 23.12 26.67
C ILE A 678 -14.29 24.36 25.78
N PRO A 679 -13.91 24.27 24.49
CA PRO A 679 -14.08 25.38 23.58
C PRO A 679 -15.50 25.49 23.01
N GLU A 680 -15.80 26.66 22.44
CA GLU A 680 -16.92 26.84 21.50
C GLU A 680 -16.82 25.82 20.36
N LYS A 681 -17.96 25.36 19.83
CA LYS A 681 -17.95 24.65 18.54
C LYS A 681 -17.51 25.63 17.45
N ALA A 682 -16.50 25.25 16.66
CA ALA A 682 -16.06 26.05 15.52
C ALA A 682 -17.24 26.34 14.56
N PRO A 683 -17.52 27.62 14.23
CA PRO A 683 -18.59 28.00 13.31
C PRO A 683 -18.25 27.60 11.86
N GLY A 684 -19.27 27.62 11.00
CA GLY A 684 -19.12 27.33 9.57
C GLY A 684 -18.89 25.85 9.24
N ILE A 685 -18.29 25.60 8.09
CA ILE A 685 -18.12 24.26 7.50
C ILE A 685 -16.65 24.04 7.14
N GLN A 686 -16.13 22.84 7.44
CA GLN A 686 -14.77 22.44 7.05
C GLN A 686 -14.55 22.56 5.54
N LEU A 687 -13.46 23.21 5.12
CA LEU A 687 -13.18 23.59 3.72
C LEU A 687 -13.33 22.42 2.73
N TYR A 688 -12.89 21.21 3.09
CA TYR A 688 -12.98 20.03 2.21
C TYR A 688 -14.43 19.62 1.87
N LYS A 689 -15.43 20.01 2.67
CA LYS A 689 -16.84 19.67 2.42
C LYS A 689 -17.45 20.55 1.31
N LYS A 690 -17.01 21.82 1.23
CA LYS A 690 -17.40 22.79 0.19
C LYS A 690 -16.65 22.56 -1.13
N MET A 691 -15.44 22.01 -1.08
CA MET A 691 -14.63 21.73 -2.28
C MET A 691 -15.32 20.77 -3.27
N GLY A 692 -15.50 21.24 -4.51
CA GLY A 692 -16.09 20.48 -5.60
C GLY A 692 -16.14 21.25 -6.92
N LYS A 693 -15.04 21.19 -7.69
CA LYS A 693 -14.79 21.80 -9.02
C LYS A 693 -14.52 23.33 -9.03
N HIS A 694 -13.28 23.64 -9.42
CA HIS A 694 -12.73 24.92 -9.92
C HIS A 694 -12.59 26.13 -8.99
N GLU A 695 -11.47 26.82 -9.26
CA GLU A 695 -11.04 28.19 -8.92
C GLU A 695 -11.22 28.72 -7.50
N TRP A 696 -10.08 28.88 -6.80
CA TRP A 696 -9.96 29.63 -5.56
C TRP A 696 -8.63 30.40 -5.51
N HIS A 697 -8.70 31.71 -5.22
CA HIS A 697 -7.56 32.53 -4.81
C HIS A 697 -7.59 32.70 -3.29
N LEU A 698 -6.52 32.32 -2.59
CA LEU A 698 -6.37 32.60 -1.15
C LEU A 698 -5.66 33.95 -0.94
N GLU A 699 -6.39 34.96 -0.46
CA GLU A 699 -5.79 36.07 0.28
C GLU A 699 -5.87 35.73 1.78
N THR A 700 -4.77 35.72 2.52
CA THR A 700 -4.80 35.52 3.98
C THR A 700 -3.71 36.36 4.65
N ARG A 701 -4.14 37.29 5.50
CA ARG A 701 -3.29 38.34 6.07
C ARG A 701 -2.87 38.02 7.51
N SER A 702 -1.57 38.10 7.79
CA SER A 702 -0.97 38.97 8.82
C SER A 702 0.42 38.48 9.27
N ARG A 703 1.16 39.34 9.97
CA ARG A 703 2.55 39.10 10.43
C ARG A 703 2.61 39.17 11.96
N MET A 704 3.39 38.30 12.59
CA MET A 704 3.93 38.51 13.94
C MET A 704 5.43 38.16 14.01
N LYS A 705 6.13 38.74 15.00
CA LYS A 705 7.56 38.52 15.31
C LYS A 705 7.76 38.32 16.84
N PRO A 706 7.77 37.08 17.35
CA PRO A 706 8.07 36.76 18.76
C PRO A 706 9.47 36.99 19.34
N ALA A 707 9.50 36.89 20.68
CA ALA A 707 10.64 36.69 21.61
C ALA A 707 10.17 36.40 23.07
N ILE A 708 10.87 35.70 24.00
CA ILE A 708 12.10 34.85 23.96
C ILE A 708 12.09 33.70 25.07
N SER A 709 13.06 33.46 25.99
CA SER A 709 13.55 32.16 26.60
C SER A 709 13.08 31.58 27.97
N ASN A 710 13.96 30.75 28.61
CA ASN A 710 13.81 29.52 29.42
C ASN A 710 13.04 29.56 30.77
N HIS A 711 12.53 30.72 31.17
CA HIS A 711 11.61 30.84 32.30
C HIS A 711 10.45 31.72 31.83
N CYS A 712 9.32 31.09 31.47
CA CYS A 712 8.14 31.66 30.83
C CYS A 712 8.20 33.19 30.66
N GLN A 713 8.95 33.66 29.65
CA GLN A 713 9.21 35.09 29.52
C GLN A 713 7.92 35.80 29.11
N PRO A 714 7.48 36.84 29.85
CA PRO A 714 6.34 37.65 29.43
C PRO A 714 6.60 38.26 28.06
N LEU A 715 5.61 38.15 27.16
CA LEU A 715 5.68 38.86 25.88
C LEU A 715 5.88 40.37 26.12
N CYS A 716 6.63 41.03 25.23
CA CYS A 716 6.97 42.44 25.44
C CYS A 716 5.70 43.31 25.51
N LYS A 717 5.75 44.41 26.28
CA LYS A 717 4.57 45.24 26.58
C LYS A 717 3.86 45.85 25.36
N SER A 718 4.48 45.87 24.18
CA SER A 718 3.81 46.28 22.93
C SER A 718 3.03 45.16 22.23
N LEU A 719 3.32 43.89 22.55
CA LEU A 719 2.58 42.71 22.08
C LEU A 719 1.55 42.27 23.12
N ASP A 720 1.92 42.31 24.40
CA ASP A 720 1.04 41.99 25.53
C ASP A 720 1.14 43.07 26.64
N PRO A 721 0.32 44.13 26.55
CA PRO A 721 0.33 45.21 27.54
C PRO A 721 -0.04 44.74 28.96
N ASP A 722 -0.76 43.63 29.07
CA ASP A 722 -1.23 43.06 30.33
C ASP A 722 -0.28 42.01 30.93
N GLN A 723 0.75 41.58 30.20
CA GLN A 723 1.72 40.53 30.60
C GLN A 723 1.05 39.22 31.08
N ARG A 724 0.04 38.75 30.35
CA ARG A 724 -0.71 37.51 30.60
C ARG A 724 -0.16 36.28 29.86
N TYR A 725 0.75 36.44 28.90
CA TYR A 725 1.24 35.35 28.05
C TYR A 725 2.77 35.25 28.03
N CYS A 726 3.27 34.02 27.89
CA CYS A 726 4.69 33.71 27.85
C CYS A 726 5.05 32.62 26.84
N ILE A 727 6.34 32.44 26.58
CA ILE A 727 6.85 31.37 25.72
C ILE A 727 7.42 30.23 26.58
N GLY A 728 7.09 28.99 26.17
CA GLY A 728 7.73 27.72 26.57
C GLY A 728 7.67 27.34 28.07
N PRO A 729 8.30 26.22 28.46
CA PRO A 729 9.04 25.26 27.63
C PRO A 729 8.15 24.54 26.60
N SER A 730 8.76 23.92 25.59
CA SER A 730 8.03 23.19 24.54
C SER A 730 7.19 22.04 25.13
N ALA A 731 5.88 22.10 24.91
CA ALA A 731 4.95 21.03 25.23
C ALA A 731 4.93 19.90 24.17
N GLU A 732 5.73 20.03 23.11
CA GLU A 732 5.84 19.03 22.05
C GLU A 732 6.46 17.73 22.59
N ARG A 733 5.86 16.59 22.22
CA ARG A 733 6.27 15.25 22.70
C ARG A 733 7.76 14.93 22.45
N SER A 734 8.32 15.37 21.33
CA SER A 734 9.70 15.03 20.91
C SER A 734 10.77 15.52 21.89
N TRP A 735 10.50 16.59 22.64
CA TRP A 735 11.38 17.15 23.67
C TRP A 735 11.24 16.46 25.03
N ASN A 736 10.16 15.71 25.24
CA ASN A 736 9.74 15.23 26.56
C ASN A 736 9.72 13.69 26.68
N THR A 737 10.01 12.95 25.61
CA THR A 737 10.10 11.48 25.64
C THR A 737 11.42 10.98 26.25
N LEU A 738 11.29 10.38 27.43
CA LEU A 738 12.18 9.38 28.06
C LEU A 738 13.65 9.78 28.32
N VAL A 739 13.85 10.56 29.39
CA VAL A 739 15.02 10.40 30.30
C VAL A 739 14.50 10.52 31.74
N GLY A 740 15.14 9.87 32.71
CA GLY A 740 14.70 9.89 34.12
C GLY A 740 14.82 11.28 34.79
N PRO A 741 14.26 11.47 36.00
CA PRO A 741 14.08 12.78 36.66
C PRO A 741 15.36 13.47 37.16
N ALA A 742 16.53 13.14 36.60
CA ALA A 742 17.85 13.55 37.06
C ALA A 742 18.71 14.25 35.98
N VAL A 743 18.12 14.63 34.84
CA VAL A 743 18.82 15.36 33.76
C VAL A 743 18.12 16.69 33.50
N GLU A 744 18.89 17.78 33.43
CA GLU A 744 18.36 19.09 33.04
C GLU A 744 17.87 19.06 31.58
N HIS A 745 16.59 19.37 31.39
CA HIS A 745 15.94 19.35 30.09
C HIS A 745 15.95 20.75 29.46
N HIS A 746 16.74 20.94 28.41
CA HIS A 746 16.73 22.16 27.59
C HIS A 746 15.57 22.15 26.57
N SER A 747 14.33 22.22 27.08
CA SER A 747 13.10 22.28 26.26
C SER A 747 12.73 23.72 25.85
N GLY A 748 13.69 24.64 25.92
CA GLY A 748 13.51 26.04 25.57
C GLY A 748 12.60 26.84 26.53
N PRO A 749 12.20 28.05 26.14
CA PRO A 749 12.44 28.63 24.82
C PRO A 749 13.87 29.08 24.56
N TRP A 750 14.14 29.33 23.29
CA TRP A 750 15.45 29.63 22.75
C TRP A 750 15.50 31.09 22.27
N GLU A 751 16.58 31.81 22.58
CA GLU A 751 16.78 33.21 22.17
C GLU A 751 17.09 33.32 20.66
N SER A 752 17.71 32.27 20.11
CA SER A 752 18.36 32.22 18.80
C SER A 752 18.15 30.87 18.07
N LEU A 753 18.49 30.80 16.79
CA LEU A 753 18.54 29.52 16.05
C LEU A 753 19.65 28.61 16.58
N SER A 754 20.79 29.22 16.94
CA SER A 754 21.94 28.53 17.51
C SER A 754 21.54 27.73 18.77
N GLU A 755 20.90 28.39 19.74
CA GLU A 755 20.41 27.72 20.96
C GLU A 755 19.43 26.59 20.65
N TYR A 756 18.47 26.80 19.75
CA TYR A 756 17.52 25.77 19.34
C TYR A 756 18.22 24.53 18.78
N GLY A 757 19.16 24.71 17.85
CA GLY A 757 19.91 23.61 17.23
C GLY A 757 20.87 22.91 18.19
N VAL A 758 21.56 23.68 19.03
CA VAL A 758 22.50 23.17 20.04
C VAL A 758 21.77 22.34 21.10
N ASP A 759 20.64 22.80 21.63
CA ASP A 759 19.86 22.05 22.61
C ASP A 759 19.19 20.81 22.00
N LEU A 760 18.79 20.89 20.72
CA LEU A 760 18.32 19.73 19.96
C LEU A 760 19.40 18.65 19.83
N ALA A 761 20.64 19.04 19.51
CA ALA A 761 21.77 18.11 19.44
C ALA A 761 22.14 17.54 20.83
N ARG A 762 22.15 18.38 21.89
CA ARG A 762 22.38 17.94 23.28
C ARG A 762 21.35 16.91 23.74
N ARG A 763 20.07 17.09 23.37
CA ARG A 763 18.98 16.14 23.65
C ARG A 763 19.28 14.76 23.07
N GLU A 764 19.70 14.70 21.81
CA GLU A 764 20.05 13.42 21.16
C GLU A 764 21.37 12.82 21.67
N ILE A 765 22.38 13.64 21.99
CA ILE A 765 23.61 13.15 22.66
C ILE A 765 23.26 12.48 23.98
N THR A 766 22.39 13.09 24.79
CA THR A 766 21.89 12.51 26.05
C THR A 766 21.16 11.19 25.80
N ARG A 767 20.25 11.12 24.81
CA ARG A 767 19.53 9.89 24.44
C ARG A 767 20.48 8.76 24.02
N ILE A 768 21.43 9.04 23.13
CA ILE A 768 22.41 8.05 22.63
C ILE A 768 23.36 7.59 23.74
N SER A 769 23.66 8.47 24.71
CA SER A 769 24.55 8.16 25.85
C SER A 769 23.84 7.39 26.98
N SER A 770 22.54 7.64 27.21
CA SER A 770 21.78 7.08 28.34
C SER A 770 21.05 5.78 28.04
N SER A 771 20.88 5.41 26.77
CA SER A 771 19.83 4.48 26.38
C SER A 771 20.30 3.14 25.80
N SER A 772 19.56 2.08 26.15
CA SER A 772 19.54 0.80 25.45
C SER A 772 18.75 0.83 24.13
N ALA A 773 18.23 1.99 23.70
CA ALA A 773 17.41 2.16 22.48
C ALA A 773 18.04 1.71 21.15
N ARG A 774 19.30 1.25 21.15
CA ARG A 774 19.93 0.58 19.99
C ARG A 774 19.15 -0.65 19.52
N ASP A 775 18.39 -1.29 20.40
CA ASP A 775 17.63 -2.51 20.07
C ASP A 775 16.41 -2.28 19.15
N TYR A 776 15.90 -1.04 19.09
CA TYR A 776 14.68 -0.69 18.32
C TYR A 776 14.95 0.06 17.01
N ARG A 777 16.22 0.36 16.67
CA ARG A 777 16.52 1.09 15.41
C ARG A 777 16.17 0.25 14.18
N PRO A 778 15.41 0.79 13.20
CA PRO A 778 15.04 0.06 11.99
C PRO A 778 16.25 -0.22 11.09
N TYR A 779 17.15 0.76 10.98
CA TYR A 779 18.28 0.74 10.06
C TYR A 779 19.63 0.68 10.81
N ASN A 780 20.55 -0.13 10.27
CA ASN A 780 21.96 -0.29 10.64
C ASN A 780 22.33 -0.26 12.15
N ARG A 781 22.14 -1.38 12.84
CA ARG A 781 22.53 -1.61 14.26
C ARG A 781 24.05 -1.63 14.55
N GLN A 782 24.92 -1.34 13.58
CA GLN A 782 26.37 -1.53 13.72
C GLN A 782 27.17 -0.27 14.07
N HIS A 783 26.55 0.92 14.04
CA HIS A 783 27.25 2.16 14.39
C HIS A 783 27.57 2.25 15.89
N ARG A 784 28.68 2.91 16.20
CA ARG A 784 29.14 3.14 17.57
C ARG A 784 28.75 4.55 18.01
N ALA A 785 28.33 4.69 19.27
CA ALA A 785 27.86 5.98 19.80
C ALA A 785 28.92 7.09 19.78
N ASP A 786 30.22 6.78 19.79
CA ASP A 786 31.29 7.76 19.61
C ASP A 786 31.28 8.41 18.22
N GLU A 787 30.94 7.67 17.15
CA GLU A 787 30.73 8.25 15.81
C GLU A 787 29.49 9.16 15.80
N GLU A 788 28.37 8.69 16.35
CA GLU A 788 27.08 9.41 16.33
C GLU A 788 27.13 10.69 17.17
N ILE A 789 27.76 10.65 18.35
CA ILE A 789 28.00 11.84 19.18
C ILE A 789 28.96 12.81 18.48
N THR A 790 29.85 12.33 17.61
CA THR A 790 30.73 13.19 16.80
C THR A 790 29.93 13.90 15.70
N ASP A 791 29.01 13.21 15.01
CA ASP A 791 28.10 13.86 14.03
C ASP A 791 27.23 14.94 14.69
N LEU A 792 26.71 14.68 15.89
CA LEU A 792 25.90 15.66 16.64
C LEU A 792 26.72 16.87 17.11
N LYS A 793 27.99 16.68 17.50
CA LYS A 793 28.90 17.80 17.80
C LYS A 793 29.26 18.60 16.55
N ASN A 794 29.43 17.93 15.41
CA ASN A 794 29.63 18.59 14.12
C ASN A 794 28.39 19.44 13.74
N ALA A 795 27.18 18.94 14.01
CA ALA A 795 25.94 19.70 13.85
C ALA A 795 25.87 20.92 14.78
N MET A 796 26.28 20.79 16.06
CA MET A 796 26.38 21.93 16.99
C MET A 796 27.25 23.06 16.44
N ALA A 797 28.45 22.75 15.94
CA ALA A 797 29.35 23.76 15.37
C ALA A 797 28.75 24.47 14.14
N VAL A 798 27.95 23.75 13.33
CA VAL A 798 27.19 24.34 12.23
C VAL A 798 26.04 25.23 12.74
N PHE A 799 25.26 24.80 13.73
CA PHE A 799 24.20 25.62 14.33
C PHE A 799 24.72 26.94 14.94
N GLU A 800 25.90 26.91 15.57
CA GLU A 800 26.56 28.08 16.16
C GLU A 800 26.96 29.15 15.13
N THR A 801 27.06 28.79 13.84
CA THR A 801 27.52 29.70 12.76
C THR A 801 26.46 30.01 11.70
N LEU A 802 25.43 29.16 11.53
CA LEU A 802 24.40 29.33 10.49
C LEU A 802 23.65 30.68 10.57
N GLU A 803 23.30 31.14 11.77
CA GLU A 803 22.53 32.38 11.91
C GLU A 803 23.36 33.64 11.62
N SER A 804 24.66 33.61 11.93
CA SER A 804 25.57 34.73 11.67
C SER A 804 26.13 34.73 10.25
N SER A 805 26.13 33.58 9.56
CA SER A 805 26.70 33.44 8.22
C SER A 805 25.82 33.96 7.08
N SER A 806 24.53 34.26 7.32
CA SER A 806 23.65 34.90 6.34
C SER A 806 22.60 35.81 6.98
N THR A 807 22.53 37.06 6.50
CA THR A 807 21.49 38.03 6.92
C THR A 807 20.07 37.59 6.54
N GLU A 808 19.94 36.74 5.53
CA GLU A 808 18.66 36.22 5.06
C GLU A 808 18.18 35.07 5.95
N LEU A 809 19.10 34.15 6.31
CA LEU A 809 18.86 33.14 7.33
C LEU A 809 18.47 33.79 8.66
N SER A 810 19.22 34.78 9.15
CA SER A 810 18.88 35.49 10.39
C SER A 810 17.45 36.07 10.38
N SER A 811 16.99 36.64 9.26
CA SER A 811 15.64 37.21 9.15
C SER A 811 14.52 36.18 9.32
N ILE A 812 14.70 34.98 8.74
CA ILE A 812 13.75 33.86 8.80
C ILE A 812 13.99 32.91 9.99
N SER A 813 15.10 33.10 10.72
CA SER A 813 15.42 32.38 11.96
C SER A 813 14.71 32.94 13.18
N ARG A 814 14.28 34.21 13.11
CA ARG A 814 13.53 34.88 14.18
C ARG A 814 12.37 34.00 14.66
N PRO A 815 12.22 33.76 15.98
CA PRO A 815 11.13 32.96 16.50
C PRO A 815 9.76 33.45 16.01
N ARG A 816 9.03 32.54 15.35
CA ARG A 816 7.63 32.45 14.83
C ARG A 816 6.55 31.97 15.81
N LEU A 817 5.35 32.57 15.90
CA LEU A 817 4.16 31.78 16.21
C LEU A 817 3.54 31.41 14.86
N TRP A 818 3.37 30.12 14.58
CA TRP A 818 2.93 29.66 13.26
C TRP A 818 2.07 28.39 13.40
N HIS A 819 1.04 28.25 12.57
CA HIS A 819 0.21 27.03 12.55
C HIS A 819 0.86 25.97 11.66
N THR A 820 1.30 24.86 12.27
CA THR A 820 2.12 23.84 11.60
C THR A 820 1.32 22.73 10.91
N ASP A 821 0.02 22.58 11.21
CA ASP A 821 -0.88 21.55 10.67
C ASP A 821 -2.08 22.16 9.90
N LEU A 822 -1.78 23.02 8.93
CA LEU A 822 -2.82 23.70 8.16
C LEU A 822 -3.26 22.84 6.96
N HIS A 823 -4.39 22.14 7.12
CA HIS A 823 -5.05 21.39 6.05
C HIS A 823 -6.57 21.67 6.01
N MET A 824 -7.24 21.29 4.91
CA MET A 824 -8.67 21.59 4.69
C MET A 824 -9.66 21.08 5.77
N GLY A 825 -9.22 20.21 6.69
CA GLY A 825 -10.02 19.75 7.82
C GLY A 825 -9.96 20.66 9.05
N ASN A 826 -8.88 21.43 9.20
CA ASN A 826 -8.66 22.37 10.29
C ASN A 826 -9.11 23.81 9.96
N ILE A 827 -9.43 24.08 8.69
CA ILE A 827 -9.97 25.36 8.21
C ILE A 827 -11.49 25.25 8.08
N PHE A 828 -12.22 26.15 8.74
CA PHE A 828 -13.67 26.31 8.61
C PHE A 828 -13.98 27.61 7.88
N VAL A 829 -14.86 27.52 6.89
CA VAL A 829 -15.32 28.66 6.07
C VAL A 829 -16.81 28.91 6.27
N SER A 830 -17.25 30.14 5.97
CA SER A 830 -18.67 30.52 6.03
C SER A 830 -19.51 29.65 5.08
N ASP A 831 -20.74 29.34 5.48
CA ASP A 831 -21.65 28.54 4.66
C ASP A 831 -22.14 29.34 3.44
N ASN A 832 -22.32 30.66 3.63
CA ASN A 832 -22.77 31.60 2.60
C ASN A 832 -21.63 32.03 1.66
N ASP A 833 -20.43 32.24 2.19
CA ASP A 833 -19.25 32.67 1.42
C ASP A 833 -18.00 31.85 1.78
N PRO A 834 -17.63 30.87 0.95
CA PRO A 834 -16.41 30.09 1.18
C PRO A 834 -15.09 30.88 1.10
N THR A 835 -15.09 32.19 0.74
CA THR A 835 -13.89 33.07 0.87
C THR A 835 -13.53 33.28 2.34
N GLU A 836 -14.54 33.32 3.19
CA GLU A 836 -14.44 33.79 4.55
C GLU A 836 -14.05 32.62 5.46
N ILE A 837 -12.79 32.59 5.90
CA ILE A 837 -12.37 31.72 7.00
C ILE A 837 -13.03 32.24 8.28
N VAL A 838 -13.88 31.42 8.91
CA VAL A 838 -14.60 31.75 10.14
C VAL A 838 -14.08 31.00 11.37
N SER A 839 -13.22 29.99 11.17
CA SER A 839 -12.47 29.37 12.28
C SER A 839 -11.25 28.57 11.80
N ILE A 840 -10.19 28.57 12.61
CA ILE A 840 -9.05 27.64 12.49
C ILE A 840 -8.90 26.87 13.81
N ILE A 841 -8.84 25.54 13.73
CA ILE A 841 -8.69 24.64 14.88
C ILE A 841 -7.33 23.95 14.91
N ALA A 842 -7.13 23.00 15.84
CA ALA A 842 -5.92 22.19 16.00
C ALA A 842 -4.64 22.97 16.41
N TRP A 843 -4.77 23.97 17.29
CA TRP A 843 -3.66 24.74 17.88
C TRP A 843 -2.86 23.96 18.95
N GLN A 844 -2.89 22.64 18.91
CA GLN A 844 -2.19 21.77 19.86
C GLN A 844 -0.70 21.67 19.47
N TYR A 845 0.19 21.67 20.47
CA TYR A 845 1.66 21.68 20.29
C TYR A 845 2.25 22.89 19.57
N ILE A 846 1.46 23.91 19.25
CA ILE A 846 1.99 25.14 18.64
C ILE A 846 2.91 25.83 19.65
N ALA A 847 4.20 25.76 19.37
CA ALA A 847 5.27 26.43 20.10
C ALA A 847 5.72 27.67 19.33
N ILE A 848 6.63 28.45 19.93
CA ILE A 848 7.34 29.50 19.22
C ILE A 848 8.77 29.04 18.96
N GLY A 849 9.17 29.08 17.68
CA GLY A 849 10.50 28.64 17.20
C GLY A 849 10.83 29.26 15.84
N PRO A 850 12.00 29.00 15.24
CA PRO A 850 12.41 29.65 13.99
C PRO A 850 11.37 29.56 12.86
N LEU A 851 11.08 30.68 12.17
CA LEU A 851 10.02 30.70 11.13
C LEU A 851 10.27 29.66 10.04
N PHE A 852 11.51 29.51 9.57
CA PHE A 852 11.81 28.55 8.51
C PHE A 852 11.73 27.09 8.95
N LEU A 853 11.64 26.78 10.25
CA LEU A 853 11.40 25.41 10.73
C LEU A 853 9.90 25.08 10.87
N GLN A 854 9.04 26.11 10.99
CA GLN A 854 7.60 25.94 11.17
C GLN A 854 6.77 26.21 9.91
N SER A 855 7.19 27.17 9.07
CA SER A 855 6.43 27.58 7.90
C SER A 855 6.50 26.52 6.82
N ASN A 856 5.35 25.92 6.50
CA ASN A 856 5.25 24.86 5.50
C ASN A 856 4.14 25.19 4.51
N TRP A 857 4.25 24.62 3.32
CA TRP A 857 3.15 24.58 2.37
C TRP A 857 1.98 23.79 2.98
N PRO A 858 0.76 24.35 3.04
CA PRO A 858 -0.44 23.58 3.38
C PRO A 858 -0.56 22.37 2.46
N ASN A 859 -0.93 21.20 2.97
CA ASN A 859 -0.86 19.93 2.20
C ASN A 859 -1.62 19.95 0.86
N PHE A 860 -2.67 20.77 0.75
CA PHE A 860 -3.48 20.94 -0.46
C PHE A 860 -3.01 22.05 -1.41
N LEU A 861 -1.95 22.77 -1.05
CA LEU A 861 -1.27 23.79 -1.85
C LEU A 861 0.19 23.40 -2.12
N LYS A 862 0.62 22.20 -1.72
CA LYS A 862 2.00 21.76 -1.83
C LYS A 862 2.35 21.57 -3.31
N PRO A 863 3.40 22.24 -3.83
CA PRO A 863 3.80 22.09 -5.22
C PRO A 863 4.27 20.66 -5.53
N GLY A 864 3.99 20.20 -6.75
CA GLY A 864 4.52 18.95 -7.30
C GLY A 864 5.95 19.08 -7.81
N ASP A 865 6.55 17.96 -8.21
CA ASP A 865 7.98 17.87 -8.55
C ASP A 865 8.41 18.74 -9.75
N GLU A 866 7.49 19.00 -10.69
CA GLU A 866 7.71 19.84 -11.88
C GLU A 866 7.50 21.34 -11.64
N TYR A 867 7.23 21.75 -10.39
CA TYR A 867 6.93 23.15 -10.07
C TYR A 867 8.16 24.05 -10.09
N ILE A 868 8.12 25.08 -10.93
CA ILE A 868 9.17 26.11 -11.02
C ILE A 868 8.87 27.23 -10.01
N TYR A 869 9.76 27.42 -9.04
CA TYR A 869 9.69 28.48 -8.02
C TYR A 869 9.93 29.89 -8.61
N GLY A 870 9.46 30.93 -7.91
CA GLY A 870 9.60 32.32 -8.33
C GLY A 870 8.50 32.81 -9.31
N PRO A 871 8.65 34.00 -9.92
CA PRO A 871 7.60 34.67 -10.70
C PRO A 871 7.41 34.11 -12.12
N VAL A 872 7.41 32.78 -12.26
CA VAL A 872 7.13 32.06 -13.52
C VAL A 872 5.65 31.71 -13.56
N GLN A 873 4.96 32.07 -14.64
CA GLN A 873 3.57 31.65 -14.87
C GLN A 873 3.55 30.17 -15.28
N PRO A 874 2.79 29.29 -14.60
CA PRO A 874 2.61 27.92 -15.04
C PRO A 874 1.95 27.90 -16.42
N GLN A 875 2.58 27.19 -17.36
CA GLN A 875 2.07 26.99 -18.72
C GLN A 875 1.71 25.52 -18.93
N LEU A 876 0.97 25.25 -20.00
CA LEU A 876 0.87 23.89 -20.53
C LEU A 876 2.21 23.50 -21.20
N PRO A 877 2.52 22.19 -21.32
CA PRO A 877 3.66 21.71 -22.11
C PRO A 877 3.64 22.27 -23.55
N ASN A 878 4.81 22.45 -24.17
CA ASN A 878 4.90 23.01 -25.53
C ASN A 878 4.26 22.11 -26.60
N ASP A 879 4.27 20.80 -26.34
CA ASP A 879 3.66 19.72 -27.09
C ASP A 879 2.18 19.49 -26.72
N PHE A 880 1.56 20.36 -25.88
CA PHE A 880 0.22 20.14 -25.36
C PHE A 880 -0.81 19.79 -26.44
N GLU A 881 -0.77 20.45 -27.61
CA GLU A 881 -1.74 20.16 -28.67
C GLU A 881 -1.57 18.78 -29.32
N GLU A 882 -0.38 18.20 -29.24
CA GLU A 882 -0.02 16.87 -29.74
C GLU A 882 -0.35 15.75 -28.72
N LEU A 883 -0.58 16.10 -27.45
CA LEU A 883 -0.96 15.16 -26.39
C LEU A 883 -2.36 14.54 -26.58
N GLY A 884 -2.55 13.30 -26.11
CA GLY A 884 -3.85 12.64 -26.07
C GLY A 884 -4.83 13.29 -25.07
N GLU A 885 -6.14 13.08 -25.23
CA GLU A 885 -7.17 13.69 -24.37
C GLU A 885 -7.00 13.42 -22.86
N ALA A 886 -6.46 12.25 -22.49
CA ALA A 886 -6.17 11.92 -21.10
C ALA A 886 -4.96 12.70 -20.55
N GLU A 887 -3.94 12.91 -21.39
CA GLU A 887 -2.72 13.65 -21.09
C GLU A 887 -3.00 15.16 -21.08
N LYS A 888 -3.78 15.69 -22.04
CA LYS A 888 -4.29 17.06 -22.02
C LYS A 888 -5.02 17.38 -20.71
N ARG A 889 -5.84 16.45 -20.21
CA ARG A 889 -6.52 16.61 -18.89
C ARG A 889 -5.55 16.53 -17.71
N LEU A 890 -4.53 15.67 -17.77
CA LEU A 890 -3.51 15.57 -16.73
C LEU A 890 -2.63 16.82 -16.69
N ALA A 891 -2.10 17.26 -17.83
CA ALA A 891 -1.32 18.49 -17.99
C ALA A 891 -2.13 19.74 -17.58
N SER A 892 -3.43 19.79 -17.92
CA SER A 892 -4.32 20.84 -17.42
C SER A 892 -4.47 20.80 -15.90
N SER A 893 -4.65 19.61 -15.30
CA SER A 893 -4.72 19.47 -13.84
C SER A 893 -3.42 19.89 -13.14
N ILE A 894 -2.26 19.45 -13.66
CA ILE A 894 -0.93 19.81 -13.13
C ILE A 894 -0.72 21.32 -13.22
N ARG A 895 -1.07 21.94 -14.34
CA ARG A 895 -1.03 23.41 -14.50
C ARG A 895 -1.97 24.10 -13.51
N ASP A 896 -3.20 23.63 -13.36
CA ASP A 896 -4.20 24.26 -12.48
C ASP A 896 -3.78 24.16 -11.00
N ASP A 897 -3.27 23.00 -10.57
CA ASP A 897 -2.68 22.82 -9.23
C ASP A 897 -1.43 23.71 -9.03
N ALA A 898 -0.60 23.85 -10.07
CA ALA A 898 0.54 24.77 -10.07
C ALA A 898 0.11 26.25 -10.03
N ILE A 899 -1.00 26.64 -10.66
CA ILE A 899 -1.57 28.01 -10.57
C ILE A 899 -2.04 28.32 -9.15
N ILE A 900 -2.67 27.35 -8.48
CA ILE A 900 -3.10 27.47 -7.09
C ILE A 900 -1.87 27.61 -6.16
N SER A 901 -0.86 26.76 -6.34
CA SER A 901 0.41 26.83 -5.60
C SER A 901 1.14 28.17 -5.85
N LYS A 902 1.18 28.63 -7.11
CA LYS A 902 1.77 29.92 -7.52
C LYS A 902 1.05 31.11 -6.89
N SER A 903 -0.28 31.04 -6.80
CA SER A 903 -1.07 32.05 -6.12
C SER A 903 -0.66 32.16 -4.65
N TYR A 904 -0.50 31.05 -3.94
CA TYR A 904 -0.03 31.05 -2.55
C TYR A 904 1.42 31.54 -2.41
N GLU A 905 2.32 31.19 -3.33
CA GLU A 905 3.70 31.68 -3.35
C GLU A 905 3.77 33.22 -3.49
N LEU A 906 3.04 33.76 -4.48
CA LEU A 906 3.01 35.20 -4.76
C LEU A 906 2.32 35.98 -3.65
N GLN A 907 1.23 35.47 -3.08
CA GLN A 907 0.58 36.08 -1.92
C GLN A 907 1.50 36.06 -0.69
N SER A 908 2.25 34.98 -0.49
CA SER A 908 3.30 34.92 0.53
C SER A 908 4.37 35.98 0.32
N PHE A 909 4.82 36.21 -0.93
CA PHE A 909 5.79 37.28 -1.25
C PHE A 909 5.25 38.68 -0.96
N LEU A 910 4.02 38.97 -1.42
CA LEU A 910 3.36 40.27 -1.26
C LEU A 910 3.12 40.60 0.21
N HIS A 911 2.60 39.65 0.99
CA HIS A 911 2.29 39.88 2.40
C HIS A 911 3.50 39.70 3.33
N SER A 912 4.44 38.79 3.05
CA SER A 912 5.56 38.49 3.95
C SER A 912 6.78 37.89 3.25
N LYS A 913 7.72 38.75 2.85
CA LYS A 913 9.03 38.35 2.28
C LYS A 913 9.75 37.27 3.09
N ASP A 914 9.61 37.27 4.42
CA ASP A 914 10.22 36.26 5.29
C ASP A 914 9.56 34.87 5.13
N VAL A 915 8.24 34.81 4.94
CA VAL A 915 7.52 33.55 4.67
C VAL A 915 7.88 33.05 3.28
N TYR A 916 7.86 33.91 2.26
CA TYR A 916 8.30 33.56 0.91
C TYR A 916 9.73 32.99 0.89
N ARG A 917 10.68 33.66 1.56
CA ARG A 917 12.06 33.17 1.74
C ARG A 917 12.11 31.82 2.44
N SER A 918 11.30 31.63 3.48
CA SER A 918 11.24 30.36 4.21
C SER A 918 10.71 29.22 3.34
N LEU A 919 9.68 29.47 2.52
CA LEU A 919 9.11 28.48 1.59
C LEU A 919 10.04 28.13 0.42
N ASN A 920 10.96 29.05 0.07
CA ASN A 920 11.97 28.91 -0.99
C ASN A 920 13.37 28.56 -0.46
N LEU A 921 13.53 28.29 0.84
CA LEU A 921 14.83 27.98 1.43
C LEU A 921 15.27 26.57 0.99
N PRO A 922 16.55 26.36 0.59
CA PRO A 922 17.05 25.03 0.26
C PRO A 922 16.77 24.02 1.37
N THR A 923 16.28 22.83 0.99
CA THR A 923 15.73 21.83 1.91
C THR A 923 16.72 21.41 3.00
N VAL A 924 18.02 21.33 2.66
CA VAL A 924 19.10 20.96 3.59
C VAL A 924 19.13 21.80 4.87
N PHE A 925 18.75 23.08 4.82
CA PHE A 925 18.69 23.92 6.03
C PHE A 925 17.62 23.48 7.01
N ARG A 926 16.49 22.94 6.53
CA ARG A 926 15.42 22.38 7.37
C ARG A 926 15.76 20.96 7.79
N GLU A 927 16.20 20.14 6.83
CA GLU A 927 16.56 18.74 7.04
C GLU A 927 17.67 18.60 8.09
N LEU A 928 18.65 19.51 8.15
CA LEU A 928 19.68 19.50 9.20
C LEU A 928 19.09 19.46 10.61
N PHE A 929 18.04 20.23 10.90
CA PHE A 929 17.39 20.23 12.20
C PHE A 929 16.49 19.00 12.38
N VAL A 930 15.74 18.60 11.35
CA VAL A 930 14.89 17.39 11.40
C VAL A 930 15.73 16.15 11.68
N ARG A 931 16.79 15.91 10.89
CA ARG A 931 17.67 14.74 11.03
C ARG A 931 18.54 14.79 12.28
N CYS A 932 18.90 15.98 12.75
CA CYS A 932 19.46 16.14 14.10
C CYS A 932 18.47 15.61 15.15
N GLY A 933 17.22 16.10 15.15
CA GLY A 933 16.20 15.69 16.12
C GLY A 933 15.76 14.23 16.06
N GLU A 934 15.94 13.56 14.92
CA GLU A 934 15.63 12.13 14.69
C GLU A 934 16.81 11.18 15.01
N SER A 935 18.01 11.71 15.28
CA SER A 935 19.25 10.90 15.36
C SER A 935 19.23 9.80 16.43
N GLY A 936 18.50 9.96 17.53
CA GLY A 936 18.32 8.91 18.53
C GLY A 936 17.58 7.68 18.01
N SER A 937 16.51 7.87 17.23
CA SER A 937 15.64 6.81 16.70
C SER A 937 16.09 6.26 15.35
N GLU A 938 16.52 7.14 14.43
CA GLU A 938 16.87 6.78 13.05
C GLU A 938 18.38 6.57 12.82
N GLY A 939 19.22 7.07 13.75
CA GLY A 939 20.67 7.14 13.58
C GLY A 939 21.12 8.39 12.81
N THR A 940 22.43 8.65 12.78
CA THR A 940 23.00 9.93 12.29
C THR A 940 23.33 9.96 10.80
N ILE A 941 23.02 8.92 10.01
CA ILE A 941 23.45 8.86 8.60
C ILE A 941 22.84 9.98 7.72
N SER A 942 21.55 10.27 7.92
CA SER A 942 20.84 11.35 7.22
C SER A 942 21.32 12.73 7.69
N LEU A 943 21.62 12.89 8.98
CA LEU A 943 22.28 14.09 9.52
C LEU A 943 23.66 14.31 8.87
N ARG A 944 24.47 13.24 8.75
CA ARG A 944 25.80 13.30 8.14
C ARG A 944 25.74 13.65 6.66
N ALA A 945 24.72 13.19 5.94
CA ALA A 945 24.45 13.61 4.56
C ALA A 945 24.13 15.11 4.47
N CYS A 946 23.28 15.65 5.36
CA CYS A 946 22.99 17.10 5.41
C CYS A 946 24.26 17.93 5.71
N LEU A 947 25.12 17.47 6.62
CA LEU A 947 26.40 18.11 6.93
C LEU A 947 27.36 18.10 5.74
N ALA A 948 27.40 17.00 4.97
CA ALA A 948 28.22 16.88 3.77
C ALA A 948 27.73 17.80 2.64
N GLU A 949 26.42 17.88 2.40
CA GLU A 949 25.82 18.78 1.42
C GLU A 949 26.08 20.26 1.77
N LEU A 950 25.93 20.64 3.05
CA LEU A 950 26.26 21.98 3.54
C LEU A 950 27.76 22.29 3.39
N TYR A 951 28.65 21.33 3.65
CA TYR A 951 30.09 21.51 3.43
C TYR A 951 30.42 21.74 1.94
N GLN A 952 29.86 20.92 1.05
CA GLN A 952 30.09 21.02 -0.39
C GLN A 952 29.51 22.32 -0.99
N SER A 953 28.38 22.79 -0.46
CA SER A 953 27.61 23.91 -1.00
C SER A 953 27.75 25.22 -0.21
N TRP A 954 28.59 25.28 0.82
CA TRP A 954 28.68 26.41 1.76
C TRP A 954 28.81 27.78 1.07
N ALA A 955 29.76 27.89 0.14
CA ALA A 955 29.97 29.10 -0.65
C ALA A 955 28.85 29.35 -1.68
N ALA A 956 28.25 28.30 -2.24
CA ALA A 956 27.14 28.42 -3.19
C ALA A 956 25.85 28.95 -2.51
N PHE A 957 25.64 28.61 -1.24
CA PHE A 957 24.58 29.17 -0.40
C PHE A 957 24.89 30.59 0.12
N SER A 958 25.97 31.23 -0.35
CA SER A 958 26.38 32.59 0.04
C SER A 958 26.60 32.77 1.55
N LEU A 959 27.00 31.71 2.25
CA LEU A 959 27.31 31.75 3.68
C LEU A 959 28.71 32.35 3.90
N THR A 960 28.82 33.31 4.81
CA THR A 960 30.10 33.97 5.12
C THR A 960 30.95 33.14 6.08
N GLY A 961 32.26 33.11 5.85
CA GLY A 961 33.22 32.33 6.65
C GLY A 961 33.43 30.92 6.12
N GLU A 962 34.33 30.17 6.75
CA GLU A 962 34.56 28.76 6.40
C GLU A 962 33.52 27.86 7.05
N CYS A 963 33.24 26.70 6.43
CA CYS A 963 32.35 25.70 7.02
C CYS A 963 32.99 25.12 8.30
N PRO A 964 32.29 25.04 9.44
CA PRO A 964 32.85 24.50 10.69
C PRO A 964 33.20 23.01 10.65
N VAL A 965 32.73 22.30 9.63
CA VAL A 965 32.97 20.88 9.40
C VAL A 965 33.74 20.70 8.09
N SER A 966 34.54 19.64 8.01
CA SER A 966 35.25 19.27 6.79
C SER A 966 35.21 17.77 6.57
N PHE A 967 35.14 17.37 5.30
CA PHE A 967 35.06 15.98 4.89
C PHE A 967 36.12 15.71 3.82
N SER A 968 36.89 14.62 3.96
CA SER A 968 37.75 14.20 2.87
C SER A 968 36.90 13.64 1.73
N ARG A 969 37.48 13.58 0.52
CA ARG A 969 36.82 12.93 -0.63
C ARG A 969 36.33 11.51 -0.33
N ARG A 970 37.11 10.76 0.47
CA ARG A 970 36.77 9.39 0.88
C ARG A 970 35.60 9.35 1.86
N ASP A 971 35.44 10.37 2.70
CA ASP A 971 34.30 10.47 3.61
C ASP A 971 33.03 10.79 2.83
N LEU A 972 33.09 11.72 1.86
CA LEU A 972 31.98 12.05 0.97
C LEU A 972 31.51 10.82 0.17
N GLU A 973 32.44 10.08 -0.45
CA GLU A 973 32.14 8.83 -1.19
C GLU A 973 31.51 7.76 -0.27
N LYS A 974 31.95 7.66 0.99
CA LYS A 974 31.36 6.75 1.99
C LYS A 974 29.96 7.21 2.42
N ILE A 975 29.76 8.51 2.65
CA ILE A 975 28.48 9.09 3.07
C ILE A 975 27.42 8.86 2.00
N GLU A 976 27.72 9.13 0.73
CA GLU A 976 26.77 8.93 -0.37
C GLU A 976 26.35 7.45 -0.50
N GLY A 977 27.29 6.51 -0.41
CA GLY A 977 26.97 5.08 -0.43
C GLY A 977 26.05 4.65 0.72
N GLN A 978 26.39 5.06 1.95
CA GLN A 978 25.59 4.74 3.14
C GLN A 978 24.22 5.45 3.14
N PHE A 979 24.13 6.66 2.57
CA PHE A 979 22.89 7.42 2.44
C PHE A 979 22.00 6.87 1.32
N GLN A 980 22.57 6.33 0.23
CA GLN A 980 21.77 5.64 -0.79
C GLN A 980 21.14 4.36 -0.24
N GLU A 981 21.85 3.58 0.57
CA GLU A 981 21.28 2.40 1.26
C GLU A 981 20.15 2.81 2.22
N TYR A 982 20.30 3.93 2.94
CA TYR A 982 19.27 4.52 3.80
C TYR A 982 18.04 5.01 2.98
N ARG A 983 18.26 5.71 1.86
CA ARG A 983 17.19 6.13 0.92
C ARG A 983 16.40 4.93 0.41
N ASN A 984 17.09 3.91 -0.10
CA ASN A 984 16.46 2.68 -0.59
C ASN A 984 15.57 2.02 0.48
N TRP A 985 16.01 2.01 1.74
CA TRP A 985 15.22 1.48 2.84
C TRP A 985 13.99 2.36 3.14
N HIS A 986 14.14 3.69 3.20
CA HIS A 986 13.02 4.61 3.42
C HIS A 986 12.02 4.64 2.27
N ASP A 987 12.46 4.53 1.02
CA ASP A 987 11.59 4.48 -0.18
C ASP A 987 10.66 3.27 -0.13
N VAL A 988 11.18 2.10 0.31
CA VAL A 988 10.39 0.89 0.54
C VAL A 988 9.36 1.09 1.66
N GLN A 989 9.75 1.74 2.76
CA GLN A 989 8.84 2.03 3.89
C GLN A 989 7.81 3.12 3.57
N GLU A 990 8.14 4.10 2.72
CA GLU A 990 7.17 5.10 2.26
C GLU A 990 6.23 4.51 1.20
N PHE A 991 6.73 3.68 0.29
CA PHE A 991 5.90 2.87 -0.60
C PHE A 991 4.90 2.02 0.20
N ALA A 992 5.36 1.36 1.27
CA ALA A 992 4.49 0.60 2.18
C ALA A 992 3.43 1.50 2.85
N ARG A 993 3.81 2.62 3.45
CA ARG A 993 2.87 3.56 4.09
C ARG A 993 1.84 4.13 3.11
N ARG A 994 2.26 4.51 1.90
CA ARG A 994 1.37 5.00 0.82
C ARG A 994 0.46 3.88 0.27
N TYR A 995 0.88 2.62 0.31
CA TYR A 995 0.07 1.47 -0.12
C TYR A 995 -0.94 1.03 0.96
N LEU A 996 -0.61 1.24 2.24
CA LEU A 996 -1.43 0.87 3.40
C LEU A 996 -2.34 1.99 3.94
N ASP A 997 -2.24 3.21 3.38
CA ASP A 997 -3.01 4.40 3.78
C ASP A 997 -2.87 4.75 5.28
N THR A 998 -1.62 4.72 5.78
CA THR A 998 -1.29 4.91 7.20
C THR A 998 -0.57 6.23 7.48
N ASP A 999 -0.89 6.87 8.61
CA ASP A 999 -0.21 8.09 9.07
C ASP A 999 1.21 7.83 9.61
N ALA A 1000 1.93 8.93 9.91
CA ALA A 1000 3.30 8.90 10.41
C ALA A 1000 3.45 8.33 11.84
N GLN A 1001 2.36 8.09 12.58
CA GLN A 1001 2.39 7.52 13.93
C GLN A 1001 1.85 6.09 14.00
N SER A 1002 1.68 5.43 12.84
CA SER A 1002 1.04 4.11 12.73
C SER A 1002 -0.39 4.09 13.30
N SER A 1003 -1.06 5.25 13.34
CA SER A 1003 -2.34 5.48 14.01
C SER A 1003 -3.49 5.75 13.05
N ALA A 1004 -4.32 4.73 12.84
CA ALA A 1004 -5.64 4.81 12.23
C ALA A 1004 -5.76 5.32 10.77
N PHE A 1005 -6.04 4.35 9.90
CA PHE A 1005 -7.22 4.35 9.03
C PHE A 1005 -8.25 5.47 9.34
N LEU A 1006 -8.29 6.52 8.53
CA LEU A 1006 -9.39 7.52 8.55
C LEU A 1006 -10.66 6.95 7.88
N LYS A 1007 -11.36 6.05 8.60
CA LYS A 1007 -12.68 5.48 8.22
C LYS A 1007 -12.78 4.92 6.77
N TYR A 1008 -11.68 4.44 6.20
CA TYR A 1008 -11.65 3.76 4.90
C TYR A 1008 -11.50 2.23 5.07
N ASN A 1009 -12.64 1.55 5.23
CA ASN A 1009 -12.84 0.10 5.10
C ASN A 1009 -12.03 -0.89 5.97
N SER A 1010 -12.76 -1.88 6.50
CA SER A 1010 -12.19 -3.12 7.04
C SER A 1010 -11.67 -4.05 5.94
N VAL A 1011 -10.46 -3.78 5.43
CA VAL A 1011 -9.66 -4.68 4.57
C VAL A 1011 -8.18 -4.53 4.99
N ILE A 1012 -7.36 -5.56 4.73
CA ILE A 1012 -5.91 -5.61 5.06
C ILE A 1012 -5.63 -5.83 6.56
N GLY A 1013 -6.05 -7.00 7.06
CA GLY A 1013 -5.38 -7.66 8.17
C GLY A 1013 -4.49 -8.79 7.65
N MET A 1014 -3.39 -8.47 6.94
CA MET A 1014 -2.35 -9.43 6.56
C MET A 1014 -1.08 -8.77 6.00
N HIS A 1015 0.06 -9.41 6.29
CA HIS A 1015 1.45 -9.08 5.91
C HIS A 1015 2.11 -7.97 6.73
N TRP A 1016 3.46 -8.07 6.78
CA TRP A 1016 4.49 -7.18 7.34
C TRP A 1016 5.29 -7.67 8.56
N ARG A 1017 6.23 -8.59 8.28
CA ARG A 1017 7.50 -8.78 9.03
C ARG A 1017 8.74 -8.90 8.11
N ASP A 1018 8.61 -8.57 6.82
CA ASP A 1018 9.48 -9.09 5.74
C ASP A 1018 10.08 -8.04 4.76
N MET A 1019 10.22 -6.78 5.17
CA MET A 1019 11.18 -5.85 4.52
C MET A 1019 11.99 -5.07 5.57
#